data_AF-A0A9E1XYU7-F1
#
_entry.id   AF-A0A9E1XYU7-F1
#
_cell.length_a   1.000
_cell.length_b   1.000
_cell.length_c   1.000
_cell.angle_alpha   90.00
_cell.angle_beta   90.00
_cell.angle_gamma   90.00
#
_symmetry.space_group_name_H-M   'P 1'
#
loop_
_entity.id
_entity.type
_entity.pdbx_description
1 polymer ?
#
loop_
_entity_poly.entity_id
_entity_poly.type
_entity_poly.pdbx_seq_one_letter_code
_entity_poly.pdbx_strand_id
1 'polypeptide(L)'
;MLHTNTMDNPTLLESLSVEEDIMPICISSNDSSLSSLCRTFISHTIGRVVPIERLPRHSSVEDDIFESFNSHLPYFSWTSLDLEPPFELSFFLLCRLRNNAFKFFYDMVTRWMIPGRSFNIMLFFASDFRFSSALSGEYSVGELKIRVESAEDLALIRNNLSIISSEICQGVCCDYHARRILEIKGLSYDEKTASIHEHISSLLNKRPDDFDLDVFTEMQHILVSCSDDFKKSRSPHNICRIIASHYLFRRSLYSYIEQDSHKRYPLVKVFKANITVDGVVTPVISIIMGINFLDGNEVFSDHHLIRAVQRHLHGVSHVSGSSFVNTRIIPGSSLESGAKRGTLCTMSLEIAKDDKSDFSLEDMRILRRELPDDIINTIEQLMHPLFMPHNEEETMHDIMTLSTQLRYLRDIPQVIITFDKQSRSAFTFSIVMLRVLKKDSVPIKKLFRDSDTFMTFVPDRVKTVGMLRKRYPKEANVFSISLKKRDFLRSDHSLDVAKARRVVVSEMSRIVGDFRDYNGGMIMKQNELLSSLREMLSADGKYNEFLLENFFYSLTPIMARALLTPHLIKTLFTMLIEAIEDNALNKSVFAMKTQDNDDALFVMITTNDHSLKEKIAYVLEPLQTSSLQVISSFIKSAETSYLGYICRGDDPSHRKKLLSLITKL
;
A
#
# COMPACT_ATOMS: atom_id res chain seq x y z
N MET A 1 -11.38 17.59 -45.94
CA MET A 1 -12.67 17.51 -46.66
C MET A 1 -13.18 16.09 -46.46
N LEU A 2 -14.22 15.91 -45.66
CA LEU A 2 -14.81 14.59 -45.38
C LEU A 2 -15.60 14.15 -46.61
N HIS A 3 -15.12 13.14 -47.35
CA HIS A 3 -15.86 12.55 -48.46
C HIS A 3 -16.90 11.56 -47.89
N THR A 4 -18.13 12.03 -47.70
CA THR A 4 -19.30 11.19 -47.42
C THR A 4 -19.86 10.70 -48.75
N ASN A 5 -19.64 9.43 -49.10
CA ASN A 5 -20.23 8.82 -50.29
C ASN A 5 -21.36 7.88 -49.88
N THR A 6 -22.60 8.28 -50.16
CA THR A 6 -23.76 7.39 -50.26
C THR A 6 -23.69 6.64 -51.58
N MET A 7 -23.74 5.31 -51.55
CA MET A 7 -23.81 4.49 -52.76
C MET A 7 -25.28 4.25 -53.13
N ASP A 8 -25.73 4.73 -54.29
CA ASP A 8 -27.06 4.43 -54.84
C ASP A 8 -27.21 2.96 -55.25
N ASN A 9 -28.45 2.45 -55.13
CA ASN A 9 -28.99 1.10 -55.28
C ASN A 9 -28.19 -0.03 -56.00
N PRO A 10 -28.34 -1.30 -55.55
CA PRO A 10 -27.58 -2.48 -56.01
C PRO A 10 -28.18 -3.11 -57.28
N THR A 11 -28.35 -2.35 -58.35
CA THR A 11 -28.75 -2.88 -59.67
C THR A 11 -27.56 -3.01 -60.63
N LEU A 12 -26.45 -3.54 -60.13
CA LEU A 12 -25.28 -3.94 -60.91
C LEU A 12 -24.76 -5.29 -60.39
N LEU A 13 -25.62 -6.30 -60.42
CA LEU A 13 -25.21 -7.71 -60.39
C LEU A 13 -24.67 -8.17 -61.76
N GLU A 14 -24.74 -7.30 -62.77
CA GLU A 14 -24.22 -7.52 -64.12
C GLU A 14 -23.49 -6.27 -64.61
N SER A 15 -22.24 -6.12 -64.19
CA SER A 15 -21.11 -5.57 -64.96
C SER A 15 -20.10 -4.99 -63.99
N LEU A 16 -18.98 -5.68 -63.82
CA LEU A 16 -17.66 -5.12 -64.08
C LEU A 16 -16.64 -6.23 -63.81
N SER A 17 -15.94 -6.57 -64.88
CA SER A 17 -14.62 -7.20 -64.92
C SER A 17 -13.59 -6.38 -64.15
N VAL A 18 -13.73 -6.27 -62.82
CA VAL A 18 -12.80 -5.50 -61.96
C VAL A 18 -11.49 -6.27 -61.72
N GLU A 19 -11.41 -7.54 -62.11
CA GLU A 19 -10.16 -8.31 -62.00
C GLU A 19 -9.04 -7.83 -62.95
N GLU A 20 -9.34 -7.09 -64.02
CA GLU A 20 -8.31 -6.74 -65.02
C GLU A 20 -7.58 -5.42 -64.78
N ASP A 21 -8.08 -4.52 -63.89
CA ASP A 21 -7.50 -3.17 -63.73
C ASP A 21 -6.91 -2.85 -62.35
N ILE A 22 -7.23 -3.62 -61.29
CA ILE A 22 -6.66 -3.38 -59.94
C ILE A 22 -5.33 -4.10 -59.79
N MET A 23 -4.33 -3.44 -59.21
CA MET A 23 -3.03 -4.05 -58.92
C MET A 23 -3.18 -5.34 -58.07
N PRO A 24 -2.41 -6.42 -58.36
CA PRO A 24 -2.59 -7.70 -57.70
C PRO A 24 -2.44 -7.61 -56.18
N ILE A 25 -3.35 -8.27 -55.47
CA ILE A 25 -3.37 -8.32 -54.01
C ILE A 25 -2.66 -9.59 -53.51
N CYS A 26 -1.76 -9.41 -52.55
CA CYS A 26 -1.04 -10.45 -51.85
C CYS A 26 -1.62 -10.64 -50.44
N ILE A 27 -1.84 -11.90 -50.05
CA ILE A 27 -2.34 -12.29 -48.72
C ILE A 27 -1.38 -13.35 -48.17
N SER A 28 -1.01 -13.24 -46.89
CA SER A 28 -0.21 -14.25 -46.20
C SER A 28 -1.10 -15.44 -45.79
N SER A 29 -1.26 -16.43 -46.65
CA SER A 29 -1.95 -17.70 -46.35
C SER A 29 -1.19 -18.88 -46.95
N ASN A 30 -1.09 -19.98 -46.19
CA ASN A 30 -0.49 -21.24 -46.63
C ASN A 30 -1.44 -22.13 -47.45
N ASP A 31 -2.73 -21.77 -47.54
CA ASP A 31 -3.75 -22.48 -48.30
C ASP A 31 -4.10 -21.70 -49.57
N SER A 32 -3.81 -22.28 -50.73
CA SER A 32 -4.01 -21.66 -52.04
C SER A 32 -5.48 -21.45 -52.41
N SER A 33 -6.38 -22.31 -51.92
CA SER A 33 -7.82 -22.23 -52.17
C SER A 33 -8.50 -21.16 -51.32
N LEU A 34 -8.07 -21.03 -50.06
CA LEU A 34 -8.53 -19.96 -49.17
C LEU A 34 -7.99 -18.59 -49.63
N SER A 35 -6.76 -18.56 -50.14
CA SER A 35 -6.11 -17.35 -50.66
C SER A 35 -6.86 -16.78 -51.88
N SER A 36 -7.33 -17.62 -52.81
CA SER A 36 -8.09 -17.14 -53.97
C SER A 36 -9.44 -16.56 -53.56
N LEU A 37 -10.19 -17.23 -52.69
CA LEU A 37 -11.47 -16.75 -52.19
C LEU A 37 -11.31 -15.40 -51.46
N CYS A 38 -10.34 -15.29 -50.55
CA CYS A 38 -10.07 -14.05 -49.84
C CYS A 38 -9.66 -12.91 -50.78
N ARG A 39 -8.87 -13.19 -51.84
CA ARG A 39 -8.54 -12.16 -52.84
C ARG A 39 -9.79 -11.63 -53.53
N THR A 40 -10.69 -12.50 -53.98
CA THR A 40 -11.94 -12.07 -54.63
C THR A 40 -12.79 -11.22 -53.69
N PHE A 41 -12.93 -11.62 -52.42
CA PHE A 41 -13.67 -10.85 -51.41
C PHE A 41 -13.03 -9.49 -51.12
N ILE A 42 -11.71 -9.43 -50.96
CA ILE A 42 -10.97 -8.18 -50.72
C ILE A 42 -11.12 -7.25 -51.91
N SER A 43 -10.90 -7.73 -53.15
CA SER A 43 -11.07 -6.93 -54.37
C SER A 43 -12.47 -6.36 -54.50
N HIS A 44 -13.49 -7.20 -54.30
CA HIS A 44 -14.89 -6.77 -54.36
C HIS A 44 -15.22 -5.74 -53.28
N THR A 45 -14.68 -5.90 -52.07
CA THR A 45 -14.92 -4.96 -50.98
C THR A 45 -14.20 -3.64 -51.21
N ILE A 46 -12.95 -3.66 -51.66
CA ILE A 46 -12.19 -2.46 -52.04
C ILE A 46 -12.96 -1.66 -53.09
N GLY A 47 -13.52 -2.33 -54.11
CA GLY A 47 -14.34 -1.68 -55.14
C GLY A 47 -15.62 -1.03 -54.61
N ARG A 48 -16.12 -1.45 -53.44
CA ARG A 48 -17.25 -0.82 -52.74
C ARG A 48 -16.84 0.29 -51.76
N VAL A 49 -15.58 0.34 -51.35
CA VAL A 49 -15.06 1.34 -50.41
C VAL A 49 -14.45 2.54 -51.14
N VAL A 50 -13.72 2.28 -52.22
CA VAL A 50 -12.89 3.27 -52.92
C VAL A 50 -13.45 3.54 -54.31
N PRO A 51 -13.60 4.81 -54.73
CA PRO A 51 -13.92 5.14 -56.12
C PRO A 51 -12.90 4.54 -57.09
N ILE A 52 -13.37 3.99 -58.22
CA ILE A 52 -12.54 3.25 -59.20
C ILE A 52 -11.40 4.11 -59.76
N GLU A 53 -11.57 5.43 -59.80
CA GLU A 53 -10.58 6.40 -60.28
C GLU A 53 -9.39 6.56 -59.33
N ARG A 54 -9.53 6.14 -58.07
CA ARG A 54 -8.51 6.32 -57.01
C ARG A 54 -7.76 5.03 -56.66
N LEU A 55 -8.05 3.93 -57.35
CA LEU A 55 -7.40 2.64 -57.11
C LEU A 55 -6.07 2.53 -57.87
N PRO A 56 -5.01 1.97 -57.27
CA PRO A 56 -3.77 1.66 -57.97
C PRO A 56 -4.01 0.64 -59.09
N ARG A 57 -3.57 0.96 -60.32
CA ARG A 57 -3.80 0.11 -61.51
C ARG A 57 -2.54 -0.60 -61.98
N HIS A 58 -2.72 -1.65 -62.79
CA HIS A 58 -1.63 -2.45 -63.36
C HIS A 58 -0.58 -1.63 -64.13
N SER A 59 -0.97 -0.49 -64.72
CA SER A 59 -0.09 0.39 -65.50
C SER A 59 0.54 1.53 -64.70
N SER A 60 0.15 1.75 -63.44
CA SER A 60 0.67 2.85 -62.62
C SER A 60 1.87 2.40 -61.77
N VAL A 61 3.07 2.57 -62.32
CA VAL A 61 4.35 2.53 -61.57
C VAL A 61 4.72 3.94 -61.07
N GLU A 62 3.77 4.86 -61.00
CA GLU A 62 4.00 6.24 -60.58
C GLU A 62 3.83 6.37 -59.05
N ASP A 63 4.88 6.83 -58.37
CA ASP A 63 4.89 7.15 -56.93
C ASP A 63 3.70 8.05 -56.53
N ASP A 64 3.32 8.98 -57.41
CA ASP A 64 2.24 9.95 -57.21
C ASP A 64 0.86 9.32 -56.95
N ILE A 65 0.54 8.18 -57.57
CA ILE A 65 -0.77 7.52 -57.40
C ILE A 65 -0.83 6.79 -56.06
N PHE A 66 0.27 6.16 -55.63
CA PHE A 66 0.35 5.52 -54.32
C PHE A 66 0.41 6.55 -53.19
N GLU A 67 1.10 7.68 -53.38
CA GLU A 67 1.06 8.81 -52.45
C GLU A 67 -0.34 9.40 -52.35
N SER A 68 -1.01 9.61 -53.48
CA SER A 68 -2.40 10.08 -53.53
C SER A 68 -3.33 9.11 -52.82
N PHE A 69 -3.29 7.80 -53.12
CA PHE A 69 -4.11 6.79 -52.45
C PHE A 69 -3.89 6.80 -50.94
N ASN A 70 -2.62 6.80 -50.51
CA ASN A 70 -2.25 6.80 -49.10
C ASN A 70 -2.69 8.07 -48.35
N SER A 71 -2.64 9.23 -49.01
CA SER A 71 -3.04 10.51 -48.40
C SER A 71 -4.54 10.59 -48.08
N HIS A 72 -5.35 9.74 -48.71
CA HIS A 72 -6.81 9.72 -48.53
C HIS A 72 -7.30 8.61 -47.58
N LEU A 73 -6.41 7.75 -47.08
CA LEU A 73 -6.77 6.76 -46.07
C LEU A 73 -7.03 7.45 -44.71
N PRO A 74 -7.99 6.97 -43.89
CA PRO A 74 -8.86 5.81 -44.11
C PRO A 74 -10.14 6.17 -44.87
N TYR A 75 -10.63 5.22 -45.67
CA TYR A 75 -11.94 5.32 -46.30
C TYR A 75 -12.99 4.60 -45.46
N PHE A 76 -14.09 5.29 -45.19
CA PHE A 76 -15.25 4.75 -44.50
C PHE A 76 -16.50 5.03 -45.34
N SER A 77 -17.27 4.00 -45.68
CA SER A 77 -18.47 4.11 -46.52
C SER A 77 -19.59 3.18 -46.04
N TRP A 78 -20.79 3.34 -46.59
CA TRP A 78 -21.96 2.53 -46.26
C TRP A 78 -22.89 2.38 -47.46
N THR A 79 -23.75 1.36 -47.45
CA THR A 79 -24.79 1.17 -48.48
C THR A 79 -25.92 2.19 -48.35
N SER A 80 -26.71 2.42 -49.42
CA SER A 80 -27.84 3.38 -49.40
C SER A 80 -28.73 3.20 -48.16
N LEU A 81 -29.15 4.35 -47.62
CA LEU A 81 -30.09 4.44 -46.51
C LEU A 81 -31.54 4.67 -46.97
N ASP A 82 -31.81 4.64 -48.27
CA ASP A 82 -33.11 5.01 -48.87
C ASP A 82 -34.10 3.84 -48.97
N LEU A 83 -33.82 2.76 -48.23
CA LEU A 83 -34.69 1.59 -48.12
C LEU A 83 -35.64 1.73 -46.92
N GLU A 84 -36.83 1.16 -47.05
CA GLU A 84 -37.77 1.06 -45.92
C GLU A 84 -37.38 -0.13 -45.01
N PRO A 85 -37.32 0.05 -43.67
CA PRO A 85 -37.08 -1.04 -42.74
C PRO A 85 -38.16 -2.14 -42.81
N PRO A 86 -37.81 -3.43 -42.63
CA PRO A 86 -36.50 -3.92 -42.21
C PRO A 86 -35.55 -4.19 -43.39
N PHE A 87 -34.30 -3.74 -43.30
CA PHE A 87 -33.26 -4.02 -44.29
C PHE A 87 -31.88 -4.21 -43.66
N GLU A 88 -30.92 -4.68 -44.46
CA GLU A 88 -29.52 -4.86 -44.08
C GLU A 88 -28.69 -3.64 -44.48
N LEU A 89 -27.97 -3.06 -43.52
CA LEU A 89 -27.07 -1.93 -43.74
C LEU A 89 -25.62 -2.41 -43.59
N SER A 90 -24.83 -2.25 -44.65
CA SER A 90 -23.40 -2.57 -44.62
C SER A 90 -22.56 -1.31 -44.46
N PHE A 91 -21.58 -1.39 -43.58
CA PHE A 91 -20.52 -0.41 -43.37
C PHE A 91 -19.19 -1.00 -43.80
N PHE A 92 -18.39 -0.20 -44.49
CA PHE A 92 -17.10 -0.63 -45.00
C PHE A 92 -15.97 0.27 -44.49
N LEU A 93 -14.83 -0.33 -44.21
CA LEU A 93 -13.63 0.38 -43.78
C LEU A 93 -12.42 -0.12 -44.57
N LEU A 94 -11.60 0.81 -45.06
CA LEU A 94 -10.27 0.55 -45.61
C LEU A 94 -9.26 1.50 -44.96
N CYS A 95 -8.19 0.94 -44.41
CA CYS A 95 -7.12 1.71 -43.78
C CYS A 95 -5.75 1.04 -43.94
N ARG A 96 -4.69 1.76 -43.54
CA ARG A 96 -3.38 1.12 -43.31
C ARG A 96 -3.50 0.10 -42.18
N LEU A 97 -2.74 -0.99 -42.27
CA LEU A 97 -2.74 -2.04 -41.27
C LEU A 97 -2.42 -1.45 -39.89
N ARG A 98 -3.30 -1.72 -38.95
CA ARG A 98 -3.11 -1.34 -37.56
C ARG A 98 -3.82 -2.32 -36.63
N ASN A 99 -3.11 -2.70 -35.58
CA ASN A 99 -3.66 -3.51 -34.50
C ASN A 99 -4.90 -2.83 -33.90
N ASN A 100 -5.98 -3.60 -33.76
CA ASN A 100 -7.27 -3.20 -33.16
C ASN A 100 -8.08 -2.16 -33.94
N ALA A 101 -7.69 -1.77 -35.17
CA ALA A 101 -8.49 -0.85 -35.99
C ALA A 101 -9.92 -1.39 -36.23
N PHE A 102 -10.03 -2.67 -36.60
CA PHE A 102 -11.31 -3.33 -36.88
C PHE A 102 -12.14 -3.62 -35.63
N LYS A 103 -11.51 -3.81 -34.47
CA LYS A 103 -12.21 -3.86 -33.17
C LYS A 103 -12.81 -2.49 -32.82
N PHE A 104 -12.04 -1.42 -32.96
CA PHE A 104 -12.54 -0.06 -32.74
C PHE A 104 -13.68 0.28 -33.70
N PHE A 105 -13.52 -0.04 -34.99
CA PHE A 105 -14.57 0.12 -35.99
C PHE A 105 -15.86 -0.65 -35.62
N TYR A 106 -15.72 -1.91 -35.23
CA TYR A 106 -16.82 -2.75 -34.76
C TYR A 106 -17.55 -2.09 -33.58
N ASP A 107 -16.84 -1.63 -32.56
CA ASP A 107 -17.45 -1.02 -31.37
C ASP A 107 -18.16 0.29 -31.72
N MET A 108 -17.56 1.12 -32.59
CA MET A 108 -18.14 2.39 -33.04
C MET A 108 -19.48 2.22 -33.73
N VAL A 109 -19.62 1.22 -34.61
CA VAL A 109 -20.89 0.98 -35.30
C VAL A 109 -21.89 0.27 -34.41
N THR A 110 -21.46 -0.74 -33.64
CA THR A 110 -22.39 -1.63 -32.94
C THR A 110 -22.95 -1.02 -31.66
N ARG A 111 -22.19 -0.14 -30.98
CA ARG A 111 -22.54 0.42 -29.67
C ARG A 111 -22.78 1.92 -29.69
N TRP A 112 -22.15 2.64 -30.62
CA TRP A 112 -22.13 4.11 -30.60
C TRP A 112 -22.86 4.77 -31.77
N MET A 113 -23.26 4.00 -32.79
CA MET A 113 -24.10 4.50 -33.88
C MET A 113 -25.45 5.02 -33.37
N ILE A 114 -26.03 4.33 -32.39
CA ILE A 114 -27.14 4.84 -31.58
C ILE A 114 -26.77 4.69 -30.10
N PRO A 115 -26.50 5.79 -29.37
CA PRO A 115 -26.13 5.71 -27.96
C PRO A 115 -27.17 4.95 -27.13
N GLY A 116 -26.72 3.95 -26.36
CA GLY A 116 -27.58 3.14 -25.50
C GLY A 116 -28.30 1.98 -26.21
N ARG A 117 -28.10 1.80 -27.51
CA ARG A 117 -28.67 0.68 -28.28
C ARG A 117 -27.56 -0.12 -28.97
N SER A 118 -27.58 -1.44 -28.76
CA SER A 118 -26.69 -2.38 -29.46
C SER A 118 -27.35 -2.96 -30.70
N PHE A 119 -26.66 -2.96 -31.84
CA PHE A 119 -27.16 -3.61 -33.05
C PHE A 119 -26.83 -5.11 -33.09
N ASN A 120 -27.74 -5.90 -33.65
CA ASN A 120 -27.44 -7.28 -33.99
C ASN A 120 -26.62 -7.33 -35.29
N ILE A 121 -25.57 -8.14 -35.27
CA ILE A 121 -24.57 -8.19 -36.33
C ILE A 121 -24.82 -9.43 -37.17
N MET A 122 -25.10 -9.18 -38.45
CA MET A 122 -25.35 -10.24 -39.42
C MET A 122 -24.05 -10.79 -40.01
N LEU A 123 -23.08 -9.91 -40.23
CA LEU A 123 -21.78 -10.24 -40.80
C LEU A 123 -20.73 -9.28 -40.25
N PHE A 124 -19.58 -9.82 -39.89
CA PHE A 124 -18.37 -9.03 -39.71
C PHE A 124 -17.21 -9.79 -40.33
N PHE A 125 -16.52 -9.16 -41.28
CA PHE A 125 -15.28 -9.68 -41.81
C PHE A 125 -14.24 -8.56 -41.86
N ALA A 126 -12.99 -8.94 -41.61
CA ALA A 126 -11.83 -8.08 -41.78
C ALA A 126 -10.67 -8.93 -42.32
N SER A 127 -9.89 -8.37 -43.23
CA SER A 127 -8.70 -9.03 -43.76
C SER A 127 -7.59 -8.04 -44.01
N ASP A 128 -6.37 -8.50 -43.75
CA ASP A 128 -5.15 -7.77 -44.04
C ASP A 128 -4.60 -8.19 -45.41
N PHE A 129 -4.01 -7.24 -46.13
CA PHE A 129 -3.50 -7.46 -47.47
C PHE A 129 -2.37 -6.48 -47.83
N ARG A 130 -1.64 -6.81 -48.90
CA ARG A 130 -0.62 -5.95 -49.51
C ARG A 130 -0.87 -5.88 -51.01
N PHE A 131 -0.50 -4.78 -51.67
CA PHE A 131 -0.44 -4.77 -53.13
C PHE A 131 0.87 -5.44 -53.60
N SER A 132 0.94 -5.92 -54.83
CA SER A 132 2.15 -6.60 -55.35
C SER A 132 3.33 -5.67 -55.66
N SER A 133 3.19 -4.35 -55.47
CA SER A 133 4.26 -3.36 -55.68
C SER A 133 5.26 -3.31 -54.53
N ALA A 134 6.53 -3.04 -54.85
CA ALA A 134 7.59 -2.79 -53.88
C ALA A 134 7.37 -1.51 -53.03
N LEU A 135 6.51 -0.60 -53.48
CA LEU A 135 6.14 0.64 -52.77
C LEU A 135 4.93 0.47 -51.85
N SER A 136 4.36 -0.74 -51.77
CA SER A 136 3.11 -0.98 -51.05
C SER A 136 3.32 -1.17 -49.54
N GLY A 137 2.54 -0.44 -48.75
CA GLY A 137 2.36 -0.72 -47.31
C GLY A 137 1.43 -1.91 -47.08
N GLU A 138 1.21 -2.23 -45.80
CA GLU A 138 0.17 -3.17 -45.38
C GLU A 138 -1.14 -2.43 -45.15
N TYR A 139 -2.24 -3.05 -45.57
CA TYR A 139 -3.58 -2.48 -45.50
C TYR A 139 -4.54 -3.49 -44.89
N SER A 140 -5.65 -2.98 -44.36
CA SER A 140 -6.73 -3.78 -43.82
C SER A 140 -8.05 -3.27 -44.38
N VAL A 141 -8.90 -4.20 -44.82
CA VAL A 141 -10.25 -3.92 -45.30
C VAL A 141 -11.26 -4.79 -44.56
N GLY A 142 -12.49 -4.30 -44.41
CA GLY A 142 -13.57 -5.12 -43.87
C GLY A 142 -14.94 -4.51 -44.05
N GLU A 143 -15.93 -5.37 -43.81
CA GLU A 143 -17.35 -5.05 -43.84
C GLU A 143 -18.00 -5.46 -42.52
N LEU A 144 -18.85 -4.59 -42.00
CA LEU A 144 -19.74 -4.86 -40.89
C LEU A 144 -21.18 -4.64 -41.35
N LYS A 145 -22.01 -5.66 -41.22
CA LYS A 145 -23.42 -5.61 -41.62
C LYS A 145 -24.33 -5.72 -40.40
N ILE A 146 -25.26 -4.77 -40.29
CA ILE A 146 -26.29 -4.75 -39.24
C ILE A 146 -27.69 -4.84 -39.85
N ARG A 147 -28.66 -5.24 -39.03
CA ARG A 147 -30.08 -5.18 -39.39
C ARG A 147 -30.73 -3.92 -38.83
N VAL A 148 -31.39 -3.15 -39.68
CA VAL A 148 -32.22 -1.99 -39.28
C VAL A 148 -33.67 -2.44 -39.25
N GLU A 149 -34.31 -2.40 -38.09
CA GLU A 149 -35.66 -2.95 -37.90
C GLU A 149 -36.78 -1.88 -37.93
N SER A 150 -36.46 -0.63 -37.58
CA SER A 150 -37.46 0.43 -37.43
C SER A 150 -37.07 1.73 -38.15
N ALA A 151 -38.08 2.52 -38.52
CA ALA A 151 -37.87 3.84 -39.13
C ALA A 151 -37.23 4.84 -38.13
N GLU A 152 -37.46 4.64 -36.83
CA GLU A 152 -36.83 5.44 -35.76
C GLU A 152 -35.31 5.21 -35.72
N ASP A 153 -34.87 3.95 -35.81
CA ASP A 153 -33.44 3.61 -35.89
C ASP A 153 -32.79 4.21 -37.12
N LEU A 154 -33.47 4.12 -38.26
CA LEU A 154 -32.97 4.69 -39.51
C LEU A 154 -32.75 6.21 -39.38
N ALA A 155 -33.67 6.93 -38.74
CA ALA A 155 -33.55 8.36 -38.52
C ALA A 155 -32.37 8.69 -37.57
N LEU A 156 -32.19 7.92 -36.50
CA LEU A 156 -31.08 8.11 -35.56
C LEU A 156 -29.72 7.78 -36.18
N ILE A 157 -29.62 6.70 -36.96
CA ILE A 157 -28.43 6.36 -37.74
C ILE A 157 -28.07 7.52 -38.66
N ARG A 158 -29.04 8.01 -39.48
CA ARG A 158 -28.82 9.14 -40.40
C ARG A 158 -28.27 10.38 -39.68
N ASN A 159 -28.77 10.69 -38.49
CA ASN A 159 -28.34 11.84 -37.71
C ASN A 159 -26.90 11.70 -37.16
N ASN A 160 -26.53 10.49 -36.73
CA ASN A 160 -25.23 10.26 -36.07
C ASN A 160 -24.09 9.92 -37.04
N LEU A 161 -24.42 9.52 -38.27
CA LEU A 161 -23.50 8.93 -39.23
C LEU A 161 -22.29 9.80 -39.57
N SER A 162 -22.51 11.12 -39.73
CA SER A 162 -21.44 12.07 -40.07
C SER A 162 -20.41 12.21 -38.94
N ILE A 163 -20.89 12.24 -37.69
CA ILE A 163 -20.05 12.32 -36.49
C ILE A 163 -19.29 11.01 -36.31
N ILE A 164 -19.99 9.88 -36.38
CA ILE A 164 -19.41 8.55 -36.23
C ILE A 164 -18.38 8.27 -37.33
N SER A 165 -18.65 8.68 -38.57
CA SER A 165 -17.69 8.60 -39.67
C SER A 165 -16.40 9.36 -39.35
N SER A 166 -16.51 10.61 -38.89
CA SER A 166 -15.34 11.40 -38.50
C SER A 166 -14.57 10.76 -37.34
N GLU A 167 -15.27 10.25 -36.33
CA GLU A 167 -14.66 9.57 -35.17
C GLU A 167 -13.98 8.25 -35.57
N ILE A 168 -14.59 7.46 -36.46
CA ILE A 168 -14.00 6.23 -37.00
C ILE A 168 -12.71 6.57 -37.76
N CYS A 169 -12.76 7.54 -38.68
CA CYS A 169 -11.59 7.93 -39.45
C CYS A 169 -10.44 8.42 -38.55
N GLN A 170 -10.71 9.33 -37.60
CA GLN A 170 -9.71 9.81 -36.66
C GLN A 170 -9.17 8.71 -35.76
N GLY A 171 -10.06 7.86 -35.25
CA GLY A 171 -9.71 6.79 -34.34
C GLY A 171 -8.94 5.67 -35.01
N VAL A 172 -9.18 5.36 -36.29
CA VAL A 172 -8.41 4.36 -37.05
C VAL A 172 -7.04 4.89 -37.49
N CYS A 173 -6.88 6.20 -37.72
CA CYS A 173 -5.58 6.81 -37.98
C CYS A 173 -4.62 6.74 -36.78
N CYS A 174 -5.13 6.91 -35.55
CA CYS A 174 -4.30 7.15 -34.38
C CYS A 174 -4.80 6.45 -33.10
N ASP A 175 -3.93 5.69 -32.44
CA ASP A 175 -4.18 5.05 -31.13
C ASP A 175 -4.62 6.05 -30.06
N TYR A 176 -4.00 7.24 -30.04
CA TYR A 176 -4.34 8.27 -29.07
C TYR A 176 -5.79 8.76 -29.26
N HIS A 177 -6.20 9.01 -30.51
CA HIS A 177 -7.57 9.46 -30.80
C HIS A 177 -8.60 8.37 -30.54
N ALA A 178 -8.34 7.11 -30.93
CA ALA A 178 -9.23 5.99 -30.65
C ALA A 178 -9.53 5.87 -29.15
N ARG A 179 -8.46 5.93 -28.33
CA ARG A 179 -8.56 5.89 -26.87
C ARG A 179 -9.34 7.07 -26.33
N ARG A 180 -9.06 8.28 -26.80
CA ARG A 180 -9.74 9.49 -26.32
C ARG A 180 -11.23 9.46 -26.60
N ILE A 181 -11.62 8.98 -27.78
CA ILE A 181 -13.02 8.83 -28.19
C ILE A 181 -13.72 7.81 -27.28
N LEU A 182 -13.13 6.63 -27.08
CA LEU A 182 -13.72 5.60 -26.21
C LEU A 182 -13.76 6.02 -24.72
N GLU A 183 -12.76 6.77 -24.26
CA GLU A 183 -12.74 7.32 -22.89
C GLU A 183 -13.91 8.30 -22.65
N ILE A 184 -14.23 9.14 -23.64
CA ILE A 184 -15.34 10.10 -23.56
C ILE A 184 -16.68 9.39 -23.64
N LYS A 185 -16.80 8.39 -24.51
CA LYS A 185 -18.05 7.62 -24.68
C LYS A 185 -18.30 6.66 -23.51
N GLY A 186 -17.25 6.25 -22.80
CA GLY A 186 -17.33 5.38 -21.62
C GLY A 186 -17.09 3.92 -22.00
N LEU A 187 -16.25 3.23 -21.22
CA LEU A 187 -15.89 1.81 -21.45
C LEU A 187 -16.69 0.92 -20.51
N SER A 188 -17.15 -0.23 -21.02
CA SER A 188 -17.60 -1.35 -20.18
C SER A 188 -16.44 -1.89 -19.33
N TYR A 189 -16.75 -2.67 -18.31
CA TYR A 189 -15.70 -3.29 -17.48
C TYR A 189 -14.77 -4.22 -18.27
N ASP A 190 -15.32 -4.99 -19.20
CA ASP A 190 -14.55 -5.91 -20.03
C ASP A 190 -13.67 -5.16 -21.02
N GLU A 191 -14.18 -4.07 -21.62
CA GLU A 191 -13.40 -3.22 -22.52
C GLU A 191 -12.29 -2.48 -21.78
N LYS A 192 -12.57 -2.02 -20.56
CA LYS A 192 -11.57 -1.38 -19.71
C LYS A 192 -10.45 -2.36 -19.35
N THR A 193 -10.82 -3.59 -18.99
CA THR A 193 -9.86 -4.66 -18.71
C THR A 193 -9.04 -5.01 -19.95
N ALA A 194 -9.67 -5.13 -21.12
CA ALA A 194 -8.99 -5.35 -22.39
C ALA A 194 -8.03 -4.20 -22.73
N SER A 195 -8.44 -2.94 -22.51
CA SER A 195 -7.57 -1.78 -22.72
C SER A 195 -6.36 -1.78 -21.78
N ILE A 196 -6.54 -2.13 -20.51
CA ILE A 196 -5.43 -2.28 -19.55
C ILE A 196 -4.48 -3.40 -20.02
N HIS A 197 -5.02 -4.55 -20.43
CA HIS A 197 -4.24 -5.65 -20.97
C HIS A 197 -3.41 -5.22 -22.18
N GLU A 198 -4.02 -4.55 -23.16
CA GLU A 198 -3.34 -4.02 -24.35
C GLU A 198 -2.21 -3.04 -23.99
N HIS A 199 -2.44 -2.15 -23.00
CA HIS A 199 -1.38 -1.25 -22.52
C HIS A 199 -0.22 -2.00 -21.89
N ILE A 200 -0.50 -3.03 -21.08
CA ILE A 200 0.53 -3.85 -20.45
C ILE A 200 1.31 -4.65 -21.50
N SER A 201 0.62 -5.25 -22.49
CA SER A 201 1.27 -5.90 -23.64
C SER A 201 2.17 -4.93 -24.40
N SER A 202 1.73 -3.68 -24.61
CA SER A 202 2.57 -2.66 -25.24
C SER A 202 3.79 -2.29 -24.39
N LEU A 203 3.68 -2.28 -23.06
CA LEU A 203 4.82 -2.01 -22.16
C LEU A 203 5.84 -3.16 -22.22
N LEU A 204 5.36 -4.40 -22.20
CA LEU A 204 6.18 -5.60 -22.36
C LEU A 204 7.02 -5.55 -23.66
N ASN A 205 6.37 -5.21 -24.78
CA ASN A 205 7.04 -5.15 -26.08
C ASN A 205 8.03 -3.98 -26.19
N LYS A 206 7.74 -2.84 -25.56
CA LYS A 206 8.58 -1.64 -25.66
C LYS A 206 9.74 -1.62 -24.66
N ARG A 207 9.60 -2.29 -23.53
CA ARG A 207 10.59 -2.33 -22.44
C ARG A 207 10.74 -3.76 -21.91
N PRO A 208 11.22 -4.70 -22.74
CA PRO A 208 11.30 -6.12 -22.37
C PRO A 208 12.27 -6.38 -21.21
N ASP A 209 13.28 -5.53 -21.01
CA ASP A 209 14.18 -5.65 -19.85
C ASP A 209 13.49 -5.26 -18.55
N ASP A 210 12.46 -4.40 -18.62
CA ASP A 210 11.74 -3.87 -17.46
C ASP A 210 10.51 -4.67 -17.07
N PHE A 211 9.94 -5.45 -18.00
CA PHE A 211 8.71 -6.20 -17.80
C PHE A 211 8.83 -7.60 -18.37
N ASP A 212 8.41 -8.60 -17.59
CA ASP A 212 8.17 -9.96 -18.04
C ASP A 212 6.67 -10.31 -17.95
N LEU A 213 6.31 -11.56 -18.27
CA LEU A 213 4.92 -12.02 -18.26
C LEU A 213 4.26 -11.94 -16.88
N ASP A 214 5.01 -11.86 -15.77
CA ASP A 214 4.44 -11.78 -14.43
C ASP A 214 3.72 -10.46 -14.16
N VAL A 215 3.93 -9.44 -15.01
CA VAL A 215 3.13 -8.20 -14.97
C VAL A 215 1.63 -8.47 -15.17
N PHE A 216 1.25 -9.52 -15.92
CA PHE A 216 -0.15 -9.91 -16.09
C PHE A 216 -0.71 -10.56 -14.84
N THR A 217 0.10 -11.31 -14.09
CA THR A 217 -0.27 -11.81 -12.77
C THR A 217 -0.53 -10.65 -11.81
N GLU A 218 0.30 -9.60 -11.89
CA GLU A 218 0.09 -8.38 -11.09
C GLU A 218 -1.17 -7.62 -11.47
N MET A 219 -1.44 -7.51 -12.77
CA MET A 219 -2.69 -6.95 -13.29
C MET A 219 -3.90 -7.66 -12.71
N GLN A 220 -3.94 -8.99 -12.82
CA GLN A 220 -5.05 -9.81 -12.31
C GLN A 220 -5.24 -9.61 -10.81
N HIS A 221 -4.15 -9.65 -10.04
CA HIS A 221 -4.22 -9.45 -8.60
C HIS A 221 -4.84 -8.09 -8.23
N ILE A 222 -4.41 -7.00 -8.87
CA ILE A 222 -4.94 -5.65 -8.59
C ILE A 222 -6.41 -5.55 -9.01
N LEU A 223 -6.77 -6.04 -10.21
CA LEU A 223 -8.13 -5.93 -10.73
C LEU A 223 -9.16 -6.73 -9.90
N VAL A 224 -8.74 -7.86 -9.33
CA VAL A 224 -9.56 -8.69 -8.44
C VAL A 224 -9.64 -8.11 -7.02
N SER A 225 -8.54 -7.52 -6.53
CA SER A 225 -8.47 -7.03 -5.14
C SER A 225 -9.16 -5.67 -4.94
N CYS A 226 -9.17 -4.82 -5.98
CA CYS A 226 -9.76 -3.49 -5.89
C CYS A 226 -11.29 -3.52 -6.04
N SER A 227 -11.96 -2.56 -5.38
CA SER A 227 -13.41 -2.41 -5.50
C SER A 227 -13.84 -1.99 -6.92
N ASP A 228 -15.10 -2.22 -7.23
CA ASP A 228 -15.70 -1.79 -8.48
C ASP A 228 -15.70 -0.27 -8.63
N ASP A 229 -15.90 0.48 -7.55
CA ASP A 229 -15.79 1.93 -7.53
C ASP A 229 -14.38 2.40 -7.83
N PHE A 230 -13.37 1.66 -7.35
CA PHE A 230 -11.98 1.94 -7.69
C PHE A 230 -11.75 1.82 -9.21
N LYS A 231 -12.25 0.73 -9.80
CA LYS A 231 -12.14 0.46 -11.23
C LYS A 231 -12.92 1.48 -12.06
N LYS A 232 -14.18 1.78 -11.71
CA LYS A 232 -15.06 2.71 -12.44
C LYS A 232 -14.48 4.11 -12.53
N SER A 233 -14.03 4.64 -11.41
CA SER A 233 -13.68 6.06 -11.28
C SER A 233 -12.34 6.47 -11.92
N ARG A 234 -11.50 5.52 -12.35
CA ARG A 234 -10.17 5.80 -12.93
C ARG A 234 -10.11 5.46 -14.41
N SER A 235 -9.26 6.14 -15.18
CA SER A 235 -9.02 5.75 -16.58
C SER A 235 -8.22 4.42 -16.66
N PRO A 236 -8.34 3.66 -17.77
CA PRO A 236 -7.47 2.49 -18.02
C PRO A 236 -5.99 2.83 -17.87
N HIS A 237 -5.60 4.02 -18.35
CA HIS A 237 -4.23 4.51 -18.27
C HIS A 237 -3.74 4.67 -16.83
N ASN A 238 -4.55 5.25 -15.95
CA ASN A 238 -4.18 5.42 -14.54
C ASN A 238 -4.01 4.07 -13.85
N ILE A 239 -4.94 3.12 -14.08
CA ILE A 239 -4.85 1.77 -13.51
C ILE A 239 -3.60 1.04 -14.04
N CYS A 240 -3.30 1.14 -15.33
CA CYS A 240 -2.08 0.58 -15.91
C CYS A 240 -0.81 1.16 -15.28
N ARG A 241 -0.76 2.48 -15.03
CA ARG A 241 0.37 3.12 -14.31
C ARG A 241 0.51 2.59 -12.89
N ILE A 242 -0.60 2.33 -12.20
CA ILE A 242 -0.58 1.73 -10.86
C ILE A 242 0.02 0.33 -10.94
N ILE A 243 -0.53 -0.54 -11.79
CA ILE A 243 -0.06 -1.92 -11.98
C ILE A 243 1.43 -1.97 -12.32
N ALA A 244 1.85 -1.23 -13.35
CA ALA A 244 3.23 -1.21 -13.79
C ALA A 244 4.18 -0.72 -12.69
N SER A 245 3.76 0.24 -11.87
CA SER A 245 4.60 0.75 -10.78
C SER A 245 4.70 -0.22 -9.61
N HIS A 246 3.61 -0.90 -9.25
CA HIS A 246 3.64 -1.96 -8.24
C HIS A 246 4.56 -3.11 -8.66
N TYR A 247 4.46 -3.54 -9.93
CA TYR A 247 5.31 -4.57 -10.50
C TYR A 247 6.80 -4.18 -10.43
N LEU A 248 7.15 -3.02 -10.97
CA LEU A 248 8.54 -2.53 -10.97
C LEU A 248 9.08 -2.35 -9.55
N PHE A 249 8.29 -1.80 -8.63
CA PHE A 249 8.71 -1.62 -7.25
C PHE A 249 9.03 -2.94 -6.59
N ARG A 250 8.21 -3.98 -6.78
CA ARG A 250 8.52 -5.28 -6.20
C ARG A 250 9.77 -5.89 -6.80
N ARG A 251 9.94 -5.81 -8.13
CA ARG A 251 11.13 -6.33 -8.79
C ARG A 251 12.41 -5.63 -8.29
N SER A 252 12.38 -4.30 -8.17
CA SER A 252 13.47 -3.52 -7.58
C SER A 252 13.72 -3.86 -6.12
N LEU A 253 12.67 -3.96 -5.30
CA LEU A 253 12.80 -4.33 -3.89
C LEU A 253 13.41 -5.71 -3.72
N TYR A 254 12.99 -6.72 -4.49
CA TYR A 254 13.61 -8.04 -4.45
C TYR A 254 15.11 -7.96 -4.74
N SER A 255 15.49 -7.28 -5.83
CA SER A 255 16.90 -7.12 -6.20
C SER A 255 17.72 -6.36 -5.13
N TYR A 256 17.17 -5.31 -4.54
CA TYR A 256 17.86 -4.55 -3.49
C TYR A 256 18.03 -5.35 -2.20
N ILE A 257 16.99 -6.10 -1.81
CA ILE A 257 17.02 -6.93 -0.59
C ILE A 257 17.97 -8.12 -0.75
N GLU A 258 18.08 -8.69 -1.97
CA GLU A 258 19.07 -9.72 -2.27
C GLU A 258 20.52 -9.21 -2.12
N GLN A 259 20.77 -7.92 -2.41
CA GLN A 259 22.08 -7.31 -2.24
C GLN A 259 22.41 -7.03 -0.77
N ASP A 260 21.46 -6.49 -0.01
CA ASP A 260 21.60 -6.27 1.43
C ASP A 260 20.25 -6.35 2.16
N SER A 261 20.01 -7.49 2.81
CA SER A 261 18.75 -7.77 3.49
C SER A 261 18.53 -6.99 4.79
N HIS A 262 19.56 -6.33 5.30
CA HIS A 262 19.50 -5.56 6.55
C HIS A 262 19.11 -4.11 6.32
N LYS A 263 19.13 -3.65 5.07
CA LYS A 263 18.85 -2.28 4.69
C LYS A 263 17.40 -2.05 4.28
N ARG A 264 16.87 -0.87 4.64
CA ARG A 264 15.54 -0.44 4.22
C ARG A 264 15.60 0.31 2.89
N TYR A 265 14.69 -0.02 1.99
CA TYR A 265 14.58 0.55 0.65
C TYR A 265 13.20 1.16 0.43
N PRO A 266 12.96 2.42 0.83
CA PRO A 266 11.74 3.12 0.47
C PRO A 266 11.79 3.52 -1.02
N LEU A 267 10.77 3.11 -1.78
CA LEU A 267 10.55 3.55 -3.16
C LEU A 267 9.27 4.36 -3.20
N VAL A 268 9.33 5.54 -3.82
CA VAL A 268 8.16 6.43 -3.95
C VAL A 268 8.03 6.87 -5.39
N LYS A 269 6.80 6.80 -5.91
CA LYS A 269 6.43 7.32 -7.22
C LYS A 269 5.16 8.13 -7.08
N VAL A 270 5.23 9.36 -7.60
CA VAL A 270 4.15 10.34 -7.49
C VAL A 270 3.78 10.80 -8.90
N PHE A 271 2.50 10.73 -9.25
CA PHE A 271 1.99 11.28 -10.50
C PHE A 271 0.60 11.89 -10.38
N LYS A 272 0.33 12.89 -11.21
CA LYS A 272 -1.00 13.44 -11.38
C LYS A 272 -1.91 12.45 -12.10
N ALA A 273 -3.14 12.39 -11.64
CA ALA A 273 -4.23 11.62 -12.22
C ALA A 273 -5.54 12.40 -12.06
N ASN A 274 -6.60 11.91 -12.69
CA ASN A 274 -7.96 12.42 -12.53
C ASN A 274 -8.85 11.25 -12.14
N ILE A 275 -9.80 11.51 -11.25
CA ILE A 275 -10.84 10.57 -10.85
C ILE A 275 -12.18 11.17 -11.25
N THR A 276 -13.03 10.36 -11.87
CA THR A 276 -14.39 10.74 -12.25
C THR A 276 -15.38 10.01 -11.37
N VAL A 277 -16.13 10.76 -10.56
CA VAL A 277 -17.22 10.22 -9.72
C VAL A 277 -18.49 10.98 -10.08
N ASP A 278 -19.55 10.26 -10.45
CA ASP A 278 -20.84 10.84 -10.84
C ASP A 278 -20.72 11.97 -11.90
N GLY A 279 -19.80 11.79 -12.85
CA GLY A 279 -19.52 12.76 -13.92
C GLY A 279 -18.62 13.94 -13.52
N VAL A 280 -18.30 14.09 -12.23
CA VAL A 280 -17.39 15.13 -11.74
C VAL A 280 -15.96 14.65 -11.81
N VAL A 281 -15.14 15.34 -12.61
CA VAL A 281 -13.71 15.09 -12.73
C VAL A 281 -12.97 15.86 -11.64
N THR A 282 -12.27 15.14 -10.76
CA THR A 282 -11.46 15.71 -9.68
C THR A 282 -9.98 15.44 -9.93
N PRO A 283 -9.11 16.47 -9.91
CA PRO A 283 -7.67 16.27 -10.02
C PRO A 283 -7.12 15.66 -8.73
N VAL A 284 -6.26 14.66 -8.86
CA VAL A 284 -5.64 13.96 -7.74
C VAL A 284 -4.16 13.73 -7.97
N ILE A 285 -3.43 13.48 -6.88
CA ILE A 285 -2.12 12.86 -6.94
C ILE A 285 -2.25 11.39 -6.54
N SER A 286 -1.81 10.49 -7.42
CA SER A 286 -1.57 9.09 -7.07
C SER A 286 -0.15 8.97 -6.49
N ILE A 287 -0.08 8.39 -5.29
CA ILE A 287 1.17 8.07 -4.59
C ILE A 287 1.28 6.55 -4.56
N ILE A 288 2.38 6.04 -5.07
CA ILE A 288 2.73 4.62 -5.02
C ILE A 288 4.01 4.50 -4.24
N MET A 289 4.02 3.53 -3.33
CA MET A 289 5.07 3.34 -2.35
C MET A 289 5.44 1.87 -2.25
N GLY A 290 6.72 1.60 -2.11
CA GLY A 290 7.27 0.27 -1.87
C GLY A 290 8.27 0.31 -0.74
N ILE A 291 8.21 -0.68 0.15
CA ILE A 291 9.14 -0.78 1.29
C ILE A 291 9.31 -2.22 1.74
N ASN A 292 10.49 -2.55 2.24
CA ASN A 292 10.73 -3.79 2.95
C ASN A 292 10.65 -3.59 4.47
N PHE A 293 10.21 -4.64 5.15
CA PHE A 293 10.20 -4.72 6.59
C PHE A 293 11.45 -5.45 7.09
N LEU A 294 12.13 -4.84 8.06
CA LEU A 294 13.34 -5.37 8.68
C LEU A 294 13.01 -6.23 9.91
N ASP A 295 11.84 -6.00 10.51
CA ASP A 295 11.33 -6.76 11.64
C ASP A 295 9.89 -7.21 11.38
N GLY A 296 9.50 -8.32 12.01
CA GLY A 296 8.20 -8.93 11.79
C GLY A 296 7.01 -8.21 12.43
N ASN A 297 7.27 -7.18 13.24
CA ASN A 297 6.26 -6.39 13.92
C ASN A 297 6.04 -5.02 13.30
N GLU A 298 6.68 -4.76 12.17
CA GLU A 298 6.49 -3.52 11.46
C GLU A 298 5.10 -3.48 10.82
N VAL A 299 4.41 -2.36 11.03
CA VAL A 299 3.10 -2.09 10.47
C VAL A 299 3.18 -0.82 9.65
N PHE A 300 2.75 -0.95 8.40
CA PHE A 300 2.57 0.16 7.51
C PHE A 300 1.19 0.08 6.86
N SER A 301 0.41 1.16 6.94
CA SER A 301 -0.93 1.25 6.38
C SER A 301 -1.19 2.67 5.84
N ASP A 302 -2.30 2.83 5.14
CA ASP A 302 -2.73 4.07 4.47
C ASP A 302 -2.68 5.30 5.38
N HIS A 303 -3.13 5.21 6.63
CA HIS A 303 -3.10 6.35 7.56
C HIS A 303 -1.67 6.86 7.84
N HIS A 304 -0.65 6.00 7.84
CA HIS A 304 0.75 6.39 8.00
C HIS A 304 1.22 7.22 6.81
N LEU A 305 0.88 6.76 5.59
CA LEU A 305 1.23 7.45 4.36
C LEU A 305 0.51 8.80 4.26
N ILE A 306 -0.78 8.85 4.60
CA ILE A 306 -1.56 10.10 4.62
C ILE A 306 -0.97 11.10 5.61
N ARG A 307 -0.61 10.64 6.82
CA ARG A 307 0.03 11.50 7.83
C ARG A 307 1.36 12.06 7.35
N ALA A 308 2.19 11.23 6.70
CA ALA A 308 3.45 11.68 6.10
C ALA A 308 3.20 12.75 5.03
N VAL A 309 2.24 12.53 4.14
CA VAL A 309 1.85 13.53 3.12
C VAL A 309 1.38 14.85 3.75
N GLN A 310 0.53 14.78 4.77
CA GLN A 310 -0.05 15.96 5.44
C GLN A 310 0.95 16.81 6.22
N ARG A 311 2.16 16.28 6.49
CA ARG A 311 3.28 17.08 7.03
C ARG A 311 3.86 18.04 5.99
N HIS A 312 3.79 17.67 4.71
CA HIS A 312 4.36 18.43 3.60
C HIS A 312 3.34 19.27 2.86
N LEU A 313 2.09 18.78 2.74
CA LEU A 313 1.01 19.46 2.04
C LEU A 313 -0.17 19.70 3.00
N HIS A 314 -0.60 20.95 3.12
CA HIS A 314 -1.78 21.32 3.90
C HIS A 314 -3.05 21.31 3.04
N GLY A 315 -4.19 21.04 3.66
CA GLY A 315 -5.50 21.02 2.97
C GLY A 315 -5.65 19.89 1.96
N VAL A 316 -5.06 18.73 2.27
CA VAL A 316 -5.16 17.51 1.44
C VAL A 316 -5.84 16.39 2.21
N SER A 317 -6.71 15.68 1.52
CA SER A 317 -7.49 14.56 2.04
C SER A 317 -7.32 13.31 1.18
N HIS A 318 -7.42 12.16 1.85
CA HIS A 318 -7.40 10.86 1.21
C HIS A 318 -8.69 10.63 0.42
N VAL A 319 -8.55 10.16 -0.82
CA VAL A 319 -9.69 9.73 -1.61
C VAL A 319 -10.17 8.37 -1.09
N SER A 320 -11.37 8.32 -0.52
CA SER A 320 -11.93 7.09 0.04
C SER A 320 -12.01 5.97 -0.99
N GLY A 321 -11.56 4.77 -0.62
CA GLY A 321 -11.54 3.60 -1.52
C GLY A 321 -10.46 3.66 -2.61
N SER A 322 -9.51 4.61 -2.55
CA SER A 322 -8.37 4.68 -3.48
C SER A 322 -7.16 3.85 -3.07
N SER A 323 -7.13 3.38 -1.83
CA SER A 323 -6.00 2.65 -1.28
C SER A 323 -5.96 1.21 -1.78
N PHE A 324 -4.81 0.80 -2.31
CA PHE A 324 -4.47 -0.61 -2.55
C PHE A 324 -3.20 -0.95 -1.78
N VAL A 325 -3.21 -2.02 -0.99
CA VAL A 325 -2.08 -2.48 -0.20
C VAL A 325 -1.82 -3.95 -0.50
N ASN A 326 -0.57 -4.30 -0.76
CA ASN A 326 -0.15 -5.68 -0.97
C ASN A 326 1.13 -5.97 -0.19
N THR A 327 1.07 -6.94 0.72
CA THR A 327 2.21 -7.43 1.48
C THR A 327 2.59 -8.82 1.00
N ARG A 328 3.86 -9.02 0.62
CA ARG A 328 4.39 -10.32 0.19
C ARG A 328 5.52 -10.79 1.08
N ILE A 329 5.58 -12.10 1.28
CA ILE A 329 6.73 -12.77 1.90
C ILE A 329 7.84 -12.88 0.85
N ILE A 330 9.07 -12.65 1.26
CA ILE A 330 10.24 -12.78 0.42
C ILE A 330 10.59 -14.28 0.32
N PRO A 331 10.67 -14.86 -0.88
CA PRO A 331 11.05 -16.26 -1.05
C PRO A 331 12.39 -16.56 -0.34
N GLY A 332 12.45 -17.65 0.43
CA GLY A 332 13.66 -18.05 1.18
C GLY A 332 13.87 -17.37 2.55
N SER A 333 12.99 -16.44 2.96
CA SER A 333 13.08 -15.74 4.26
C SER A 333 12.38 -16.43 5.43
N SER A 334 11.84 -17.64 5.22
CA SER A 334 11.11 -18.39 6.25
C SER A 334 12.06 -18.94 7.34
N LEU A 335 12.02 -18.32 8.53
CA LEU A 335 12.47 -18.95 9.78
C LEU A 335 11.36 -19.85 10.33
N GLU A 336 11.75 -21.00 10.88
CA GLU A 336 10.89 -22.05 11.48
C GLU A 336 10.04 -21.60 12.69
N SER A 337 10.07 -20.31 13.06
CA SER A 337 9.50 -19.79 14.31
C SER A 337 8.41 -18.73 14.13
N GLY A 338 7.86 -18.52 12.91
CA GLY A 338 6.71 -17.63 12.70
C GLY A 338 7.00 -16.13 12.85
N ALA A 339 8.27 -15.73 12.94
CA ALA A 339 8.71 -14.35 12.91
C ALA A 339 8.77 -13.85 11.44
N LYS A 340 8.02 -12.78 11.13
CA LYS A 340 7.96 -12.18 9.78
C LYS A 340 9.23 -11.38 9.41
N ARG A 341 10.43 -11.96 9.52
CA ARG A 341 11.57 -11.39 8.79
C ARG A 341 11.38 -11.65 7.31
N GLY A 342 11.63 -10.63 6.49
CA GLY A 342 11.54 -10.76 5.03
C GLY A 342 10.12 -10.64 4.49
N THR A 343 9.41 -9.55 4.81
CA THR A 343 8.20 -9.16 4.09
C THR A 343 8.41 -7.81 3.41
N LEU A 344 7.80 -7.63 2.24
CA LEU A 344 7.74 -6.33 1.55
C LEU A 344 6.30 -5.89 1.40
N CYS A 345 6.09 -4.58 1.39
CA CYS A 345 4.80 -3.94 1.21
C CYS A 345 4.88 -3.02 0.00
N THR A 346 3.93 -3.13 -0.92
CA THR A 346 3.65 -2.07 -1.88
C THR A 346 2.25 -1.53 -1.69
N MET A 347 2.13 -0.21 -1.66
CA MET A 347 0.90 0.51 -1.41
C MET A 347 0.69 1.58 -2.47
N SER A 348 -0.55 1.79 -2.89
CA SER A 348 -0.95 2.99 -3.60
C SER A 348 -2.15 3.62 -2.91
N LEU A 349 -2.21 4.94 -2.94
CA LEU A 349 -3.39 5.71 -2.57
C LEU A 349 -3.41 7.02 -3.35
N GLU A 350 -4.56 7.69 -3.33
CA GLU A 350 -4.72 8.98 -3.97
C GLU A 350 -5.16 10.05 -2.98
N ILE A 351 -4.66 11.26 -3.22
CA ILE A 351 -4.99 12.45 -2.44
C ILE A 351 -5.60 13.52 -3.34
N ALA A 352 -6.56 14.25 -2.80
CA ALA A 352 -7.15 15.43 -3.42
C ALA A 352 -6.92 16.63 -2.50
N LYS A 353 -6.87 17.84 -3.08
CA LYS A 353 -6.98 19.06 -2.27
C LYS A 353 -8.43 19.24 -1.83
N ASP A 354 -8.62 19.75 -0.62
CA ASP A 354 -9.96 19.97 -0.05
C ASP A 354 -10.75 21.00 -0.87
N ASP A 355 -10.06 21.94 -1.52
CA ASP A 355 -10.62 22.93 -2.44
C ASP A 355 -10.84 22.39 -3.88
N LYS A 356 -10.50 21.12 -4.13
CA LYS A 356 -10.56 20.43 -5.44
C LYS A 356 -9.73 21.09 -6.54
N SER A 357 -8.79 21.97 -6.19
CA SER A 357 -7.86 22.56 -7.14
C SER A 357 -6.78 21.56 -7.60
N ASP A 358 -6.13 21.85 -8.72
CA ASP A 358 -5.03 21.03 -9.21
C ASP A 358 -3.75 21.23 -8.35
N PHE A 359 -2.87 20.23 -8.37
CA PHE A 359 -1.60 20.27 -7.66
C PHE A 359 -0.52 20.99 -8.46
N SER A 360 0.41 21.66 -7.78
CA SER A 360 1.53 22.31 -8.44
C SER A 360 2.63 21.31 -8.80
N LEU A 361 3.54 21.69 -9.70
CA LEU A 361 4.77 20.89 -9.95
C LEU A 361 5.68 20.86 -8.72
N GLU A 362 5.59 21.87 -7.85
CA GLU A 362 6.39 21.93 -6.63
C GLU A 362 5.86 20.96 -5.57
N ASP A 363 4.53 20.85 -5.43
CA ASP A 363 3.88 19.86 -4.57
C ASP A 363 4.41 18.45 -4.89
N MET A 364 4.52 18.15 -6.20
CA MET A 364 5.04 16.88 -6.70
C MET A 364 6.54 16.66 -6.40
N ARG A 365 7.35 17.72 -6.44
CA ARG A 365 8.79 17.64 -6.15
C ARG A 365 9.04 17.40 -4.68
N ILE A 366 8.35 18.12 -3.81
CA ILE A 366 8.44 17.96 -2.35
C ILE A 366 8.08 16.51 -1.98
N LEU A 367 6.94 15.99 -2.46
CA LEU A 367 6.55 14.60 -2.20
C LEU A 367 7.54 13.56 -2.75
N ARG A 368 8.24 13.83 -3.86
CA ARG A 368 9.25 12.87 -4.34
C ARG A 368 10.54 12.89 -3.52
N ARG A 369 10.88 14.04 -2.96
CA ARG A 369 12.14 14.25 -2.23
C ARG A 369 12.04 13.82 -0.76
N GLU A 370 10.98 14.27 -0.07
CA GLU A 370 10.90 14.17 1.39
C GLU A 370 10.19 12.90 1.89
N LEU A 371 9.21 12.40 1.11
CA LEU A 371 8.36 11.27 1.54
C LEU A 371 9.12 9.96 1.81
N PRO A 372 10.17 9.58 1.04
CA PRO A 372 10.94 8.37 1.33
C PRO A 372 11.48 8.34 2.75
N ASP A 373 12.08 9.43 3.21
CA ASP A 373 12.71 9.51 4.55
C ASP A 373 11.65 9.61 5.66
N ASP A 374 10.61 10.41 5.43
CA ASP A 374 9.52 10.57 6.39
C ASP A 374 8.78 9.26 6.68
N ILE A 375 8.62 8.41 5.67
CA ILE A 375 7.93 7.14 5.85
C ILE A 375 8.77 6.18 6.68
N ILE A 376 10.10 6.15 6.53
CA ILE A 376 10.97 5.33 7.39
C ILE A 376 10.67 5.63 8.87
N ASN A 377 10.48 6.91 9.20
CA ASN A 377 10.19 7.39 10.54
C ASN A 377 8.73 7.20 10.98
N THR A 378 7.83 6.85 10.06
CA THR A 378 6.39 6.67 10.31
C THR A 378 5.99 5.19 10.35
N ILE A 379 6.90 4.27 10.06
CA ILE A 379 6.65 2.83 10.23
C ILE A 379 6.52 2.54 11.71
N GLU A 380 5.32 2.14 12.10
CA GLU A 380 5.08 1.67 13.45
C GLU A 380 5.78 0.34 13.62
N GLN A 381 6.72 0.29 14.55
CA GLN A 381 7.01 -0.97 15.20
C GLN A 381 5.86 -1.17 16.17
N LEU A 382 4.94 -2.11 15.84
CA LEU A 382 4.17 -2.69 16.93
C LEU A 382 5.23 -3.23 17.86
N MET A 383 5.40 -2.61 19.04
CA MET A 383 6.11 -3.31 20.08
C MET A 383 5.48 -4.69 20.12
N HIS A 384 6.30 -5.73 19.96
CA HIS A 384 5.91 -6.99 20.54
C HIS A 384 5.45 -6.60 21.95
N PRO A 385 4.17 -6.80 22.30
CA PRO A 385 3.93 -7.04 23.70
C PRO A 385 4.95 -8.07 24.11
N LEU A 386 5.89 -7.66 24.98
CA LEU A 386 7.10 -8.39 25.35
C LEU A 386 6.90 -9.86 25.01
N PHE A 387 7.45 -10.31 23.88
CA PHE A 387 7.44 -11.74 23.55
C PHE A 387 8.50 -12.37 24.45
N MET A 388 8.29 -12.28 25.76
CA MET A 388 8.69 -13.35 26.64
C MET A 388 7.53 -14.33 26.54
N PRO A 389 7.68 -15.48 25.84
CA PRO A 389 6.74 -16.58 26.06
C PRO A 389 6.63 -16.73 27.57
N HIS A 390 5.39 -16.69 28.07
CA HIS A 390 4.99 -16.87 29.47
C HIS A 390 6.19 -17.27 30.35
N ASN A 391 6.92 -16.28 30.87
CA ASN A 391 8.16 -16.57 31.60
C ASN A 391 7.72 -17.19 32.93
N GLU A 392 7.72 -18.52 32.97
CA GLU A 392 7.31 -19.26 34.15
C GLU A 392 8.18 -18.87 35.35
N GLU A 393 9.45 -18.51 35.12
CA GLU A 393 10.34 -18.04 36.19
C GLU A 393 9.89 -16.70 36.74
N GLU A 394 9.53 -15.72 35.90
CA GLU A 394 8.98 -14.44 36.35
C GLU A 394 7.64 -14.60 37.06
N THR A 395 6.74 -15.43 36.50
CA THR A 395 5.44 -15.72 37.13
C THR A 395 5.64 -16.37 38.50
N MET A 396 6.59 -17.31 38.61
CA MET A 396 6.94 -17.94 39.88
C MET A 396 7.63 -16.96 40.83
N HIS A 397 8.48 -16.07 40.34
CA HIS A 397 9.12 -15.01 41.11
C HIS A 397 8.07 -14.04 41.69
N ASP A 398 7.09 -13.63 40.91
CA ASP A 398 5.98 -12.79 41.33
C ASP A 398 5.12 -13.49 42.38
N ILE A 399 4.79 -14.76 42.14
CA ILE A 399 4.09 -15.61 43.11
C ILE A 399 4.85 -15.67 44.44
N MET A 400 6.16 -15.90 44.41
CA MET A 400 6.99 -15.99 45.62
C MET A 400 7.08 -14.63 46.32
N THR A 401 7.26 -13.55 45.56
CA THR A 401 7.31 -12.18 46.06
C THR A 401 6.01 -11.83 46.80
N LEU A 402 4.85 -12.04 46.17
CA LEU A 402 3.55 -11.81 46.80
C LEU A 402 3.31 -12.72 48.00
N SER A 403 3.82 -13.96 47.98
CA SER A 403 3.66 -14.90 49.08
C SER A 403 4.33 -14.40 50.36
N THR A 404 5.47 -13.72 50.25
CA THR A 404 6.16 -13.12 51.42
C THR A 404 5.42 -11.93 52.04
N GLN A 405 4.51 -11.30 51.28
CA GLN A 405 3.69 -10.18 51.74
C GLN A 405 2.50 -10.62 52.60
N LEU A 406 2.00 -11.86 52.41
CA LEU A 406 0.91 -12.42 53.21
C LEU A 406 1.44 -13.01 54.54
N ARG A 407 1.39 -12.21 55.61
CA ARG A 407 1.92 -12.54 56.96
C ARG A 407 0.82 -12.77 58.00
N TYR A 408 -0.39 -12.28 57.77
CA TYR A 408 -1.52 -12.38 58.69
C TYR A 408 -2.79 -12.89 58.01
N LEU A 409 -3.71 -13.47 58.79
CA LEU A 409 -4.98 -14.03 58.28
C LEU A 409 -5.94 -12.95 57.74
N ARG A 410 -5.75 -11.71 58.20
CA ARG A 410 -6.54 -10.54 57.80
C ARG A 410 -5.94 -9.79 56.60
N ASP A 411 -4.79 -10.22 56.10
CA ASP A 411 -4.19 -9.56 54.95
C ASP A 411 -5.11 -9.67 53.74
N ILE A 412 -5.32 -8.54 53.07
CA ILE A 412 -6.05 -8.47 51.81
C ILE A 412 -5.22 -9.14 50.69
N PRO A 413 -5.87 -9.65 49.64
CA PRO A 413 -5.19 -10.18 48.47
C PRO A 413 -4.11 -9.25 47.94
N GLN A 414 -3.01 -9.82 47.48
CA GLN A 414 -1.90 -9.09 46.86
C GLN A 414 -1.92 -9.39 45.37
N VAL A 415 -1.82 -8.35 44.54
CA VAL A 415 -1.97 -8.47 43.08
C VAL A 415 -0.83 -7.77 42.38
N ILE A 416 -0.24 -8.45 41.40
CA ILE A 416 0.62 -7.86 40.38
C ILE A 416 -0.16 -7.87 39.07
N ILE A 417 -0.21 -6.71 38.41
CA ILE A 417 -0.86 -6.52 37.10
C ILE A 417 0.20 -6.08 36.12
N THR A 418 0.46 -6.90 35.12
CA THR A 418 1.44 -6.62 34.06
C THR A 418 0.72 -6.57 32.72
N PHE A 419 1.13 -5.62 31.87
CA PHE A 419 0.66 -5.63 30.48
C PHE A 419 1.28 -6.83 29.79
N ASP A 420 0.43 -7.72 29.27
CA ASP A 420 0.85 -8.95 28.61
C ASP A 420 0.90 -8.71 27.11
N LYS A 421 -0.26 -8.64 26.44
CA LYS A 421 -0.32 -8.55 24.98
C LYS A 421 -1.39 -7.69 24.33
N GLN A 422 -1.14 -7.22 23.11
CA GLN A 422 -2.12 -6.56 22.26
C GLN A 422 -2.37 -7.30 20.94
N SER A 423 -3.60 -7.20 20.46
CA SER A 423 -4.08 -7.68 19.15
C SER A 423 -4.71 -6.50 18.39
N ARG A 424 -5.23 -6.75 17.18
CA ARG A 424 -5.91 -5.70 16.39
C ARG A 424 -7.11 -5.07 17.12
N SER A 425 -7.84 -5.84 17.92
CA SER A 425 -9.12 -5.42 18.51
C SER A 425 -9.13 -5.37 20.04
N ALA A 426 -8.17 -6.00 20.71
CA ALA A 426 -8.12 -6.09 22.16
C ALA A 426 -6.68 -6.06 22.70
N PHE A 427 -6.51 -5.64 23.94
CA PHE A 427 -5.28 -5.83 24.70
C PHE A 427 -5.54 -6.57 26.00
N THR A 428 -4.50 -7.17 26.56
CA THR A 428 -4.55 -8.20 27.59
C THR A 428 -3.52 -7.88 28.67
N PHE A 429 -3.96 -7.96 29.92
CA PHE A 429 -3.10 -7.92 31.10
C PHE A 429 -2.96 -9.33 31.68
N SER A 430 -1.76 -9.66 32.16
CA SER A 430 -1.53 -10.81 33.03
C SER A 430 -1.69 -10.38 34.48
N ILE A 431 -2.36 -11.20 35.26
CA ILE A 431 -2.64 -10.96 36.67
C ILE A 431 -2.13 -12.14 37.48
N VAL A 432 -1.27 -11.85 38.45
CA VAL A 432 -0.89 -12.77 39.51
C VAL A 432 -1.53 -12.28 40.81
N MET A 433 -2.49 -13.03 41.34
CA MET A 433 -3.21 -12.72 42.57
C MET A 433 -2.95 -13.78 43.63
N LEU A 434 -2.44 -13.37 44.79
CA LEU A 434 -2.29 -14.23 45.95
C LEU A 434 -3.24 -13.84 47.07
N ARG A 435 -3.88 -14.83 47.69
CA ARG A 435 -4.75 -14.63 48.87
C ARG A 435 -4.66 -15.78 49.85
N VAL A 436 -5.05 -15.54 51.09
CA VAL A 436 -5.22 -16.59 52.11
C VAL A 436 -6.61 -17.21 51.94
N LEU A 437 -6.68 -18.51 51.66
CA LEU A 437 -7.93 -19.21 51.44
C LEU A 437 -8.63 -19.49 52.78
N LYS A 438 -9.86 -19.00 52.91
CA LYS A 438 -10.75 -19.22 54.07
C LYS A 438 -11.80 -20.28 53.69
N LYS A 439 -12.48 -20.85 54.69
CA LYS A 439 -13.49 -21.91 54.47
C LYS A 439 -14.61 -21.49 53.50
N ASP A 440 -14.99 -20.21 53.52
CA ASP A 440 -16.08 -19.66 52.69
C ASP A 440 -15.57 -18.86 51.48
N SER A 441 -14.30 -19.03 51.10
CA SER A 441 -13.72 -18.30 49.97
C SER A 441 -14.30 -18.76 48.63
N VAL A 442 -14.91 -17.83 47.90
CA VAL A 442 -15.41 -18.08 46.54
C VAL A 442 -14.23 -18.15 45.54
N PRO A 443 -14.21 -19.12 44.61
CA PRO A 443 -13.19 -19.18 43.56
C PRO A 443 -13.22 -17.94 42.66
N ILE A 444 -12.05 -17.38 42.31
CA ILE A 444 -11.95 -16.15 41.50
C ILE A 444 -12.67 -16.30 40.16
N LYS A 445 -12.51 -17.44 39.48
CA LYS A 445 -13.23 -17.75 38.23
C LYS A 445 -14.75 -17.62 38.36
N LYS A 446 -15.32 -17.98 39.53
CA LYS A 446 -16.75 -17.86 39.80
C LYS A 446 -17.16 -16.39 40.01
N LEU A 447 -16.35 -15.60 40.71
CA LEU A 447 -16.61 -14.16 40.89
C LEU A 447 -16.69 -13.41 39.56
N PHE A 448 -15.77 -13.68 38.62
CA PHE A 448 -15.80 -13.05 37.29
C PHE A 448 -16.98 -13.53 36.45
N ARG A 449 -17.33 -14.82 36.49
CA ARG A 449 -18.47 -15.37 35.74
C ARG A 449 -19.81 -14.84 36.23
N ASP A 450 -19.94 -14.68 37.54
CA ASP A 450 -21.19 -14.26 38.17
C ASP A 450 -21.32 -12.71 38.20
N SER A 451 -20.31 -11.97 37.69
CA SER A 451 -20.31 -10.51 37.56
C SER A 451 -20.65 -10.07 36.14
N ASP A 452 -21.51 -9.06 36.01
CA ASP A 452 -21.70 -8.35 34.74
C ASP A 452 -20.51 -7.41 34.52
N THR A 453 -19.58 -7.80 33.65
CA THR A 453 -18.36 -7.04 33.37
C THR A 453 -18.05 -7.01 31.87
N PHE A 454 -17.49 -5.90 31.42
CA PHE A 454 -16.99 -5.74 30.05
C PHE A 454 -15.62 -6.40 29.82
N MET A 455 -15.01 -6.95 30.87
CA MET A 455 -13.72 -7.64 30.82
C MET A 455 -13.86 -9.10 30.42
N THR A 456 -13.01 -9.55 29.50
CA THR A 456 -12.90 -10.98 29.19
C THR A 456 -11.90 -11.63 30.12
N PHE A 457 -12.36 -12.49 31.04
CA PHE A 457 -11.52 -13.27 31.94
C PHE A 457 -11.07 -14.57 31.27
N VAL A 458 -9.75 -14.80 31.24
CA VAL A 458 -9.15 -16.04 30.73
C VAL A 458 -8.35 -16.71 31.86
N PRO A 459 -8.83 -17.83 32.42
CA PRO A 459 -8.09 -18.54 33.46
C PRO A 459 -6.83 -19.18 32.89
N ASP A 460 -5.72 -19.11 33.62
CA ASP A 460 -4.52 -19.90 33.34
C ASP A 460 -4.36 -21.01 34.39
N ARG A 461 -3.94 -20.68 35.62
CA ARG A 461 -3.69 -21.68 36.67
C ARG A 461 -4.04 -21.20 38.08
N VAL A 462 -4.32 -22.17 38.94
CA VAL A 462 -4.53 -21.96 40.39
C VAL A 462 -3.63 -22.92 41.15
N LYS A 463 -2.85 -22.41 42.12
CA LYS A 463 -1.86 -23.21 42.85
C LYS A 463 -1.80 -22.82 44.32
N THR A 464 -1.58 -23.80 45.20
CA THR A 464 -1.27 -23.56 46.61
C THR A 464 0.24 -23.39 46.78
N VAL A 465 0.68 -22.25 47.32
CA VAL A 465 2.11 -21.84 47.36
C VAL A 465 2.69 -21.88 48.79
N GLY A 466 1.90 -22.34 49.76
CA GLY A 466 2.34 -22.51 51.14
C GLY A 466 1.20 -22.42 52.14
N MET A 467 1.54 -22.51 53.42
CA MET A 467 0.58 -22.47 54.52
C MET A 467 0.91 -21.33 55.48
N LEU A 468 -0.05 -20.45 55.74
CA LEU A 468 0.03 -19.48 56.81
C LEU A 468 -0.23 -20.17 58.15
N ARG A 469 0.73 -20.05 59.08
CA ARG A 469 0.70 -20.69 60.42
C ARG A 469 0.39 -22.19 60.36
N LYS A 470 0.87 -22.88 59.31
CA LYS A 470 0.63 -24.31 59.04
C LYS A 470 -0.85 -24.73 58.94
N ARG A 471 -1.80 -23.79 58.86
CA ARG A 471 -3.25 -24.07 58.88
C ARG A 471 -4.03 -23.52 57.70
N TYR A 472 -3.68 -22.33 57.21
CA TYR A 472 -4.45 -21.65 56.15
C TYR A 472 -3.66 -21.63 54.84
N PRO A 473 -4.15 -22.24 53.76
CA PRO A 473 -3.42 -22.27 52.50
C PRO A 473 -3.36 -20.89 51.84
N LYS A 474 -2.21 -20.57 51.25
CA LYS A 474 -2.04 -19.42 50.35
C LYS A 474 -2.31 -19.88 48.92
N GLU A 475 -3.34 -19.32 48.30
CA GLU A 475 -3.76 -19.61 46.94
C GLU A 475 -3.20 -18.52 46.00
N ALA A 476 -2.48 -18.94 44.97
CA ALA A 476 -2.09 -18.14 43.83
C ALA A 476 -3.03 -18.41 42.65
N ASN A 477 -3.57 -17.35 42.07
CA ASN A 477 -4.37 -17.37 40.85
C ASN A 477 -3.59 -16.60 39.79
N VAL A 478 -3.32 -17.25 38.66
CA VAL A 478 -2.76 -16.62 37.47
C VAL A 478 -3.84 -16.66 36.40
N PHE A 479 -4.12 -15.50 35.82
CA PHE A 479 -5.14 -15.35 34.79
C PHE A 479 -4.89 -14.10 33.97
N SER A 480 -5.56 -14.01 32.83
CA SER A 480 -5.50 -12.84 31.96
C SER A 480 -6.85 -12.11 31.90
N ILE A 481 -6.79 -10.79 31.78
CA ILE A 481 -7.96 -9.94 31.50
C ILE A 481 -7.75 -9.26 30.16
N SER A 482 -8.71 -9.41 29.26
CA SER A 482 -8.71 -8.70 27.97
C SER A 482 -9.78 -7.62 27.89
N LEU A 483 -9.43 -6.51 27.24
CA LEU A 483 -10.25 -5.31 27.07
C LEU A 483 -10.30 -4.91 25.58
N LYS A 484 -11.44 -4.33 25.15
CA LYS A 484 -11.59 -3.79 23.79
C LYS A 484 -10.71 -2.56 23.61
N LYS A 485 -9.97 -2.50 22.50
CA LYS A 485 -8.96 -1.45 22.23
C LYS A 485 -9.56 -0.05 22.05
N ARG A 486 -10.76 0.03 21.44
CA ARG A 486 -11.36 1.29 20.96
C ARG A 486 -11.48 2.38 22.03
N ASP A 487 -11.73 1.99 23.28
CA ASP A 487 -12.07 2.92 24.37
C ASP A 487 -10.82 3.55 25.04
N PHE A 488 -9.63 3.10 24.64
CA PHE A 488 -8.34 3.46 25.23
C PHE A 488 -7.35 4.02 24.20
N LEU A 489 -7.84 4.42 23.03
CA LEU A 489 -7.03 5.11 22.02
C LEU A 489 -6.90 6.60 22.40
N ARG A 490 -5.69 7.13 22.25
CA ARG A 490 -5.41 8.57 22.30
C ARG A 490 -5.80 9.25 20.98
N SER A 491 -5.74 10.58 20.93
CA SER A 491 -6.05 11.36 19.72
C SER A 491 -5.12 11.09 18.54
N ASP A 492 -3.94 10.52 18.80
CA ASP A 492 -2.98 10.07 17.80
C ASP A 492 -3.10 8.56 17.48
N HIS A 493 -4.18 7.91 17.92
CA HIS A 493 -4.43 6.47 17.80
C HIS A 493 -3.42 5.56 18.53
N SER A 494 -2.52 6.11 19.34
CA SER A 494 -1.69 5.33 20.26
C SER A 494 -2.52 4.79 21.43
N LEU A 495 -2.03 3.74 22.09
CA LEU A 495 -2.75 3.06 23.16
C LEU A 495 -2.41 3.69 24.53
N ASP A 496 -3.43 4.11 25.28
CA ASP A 496 -3.28 4.55 26.67
C ASP A 496 -3.35 3.35 27.63
N VAL A 497 -2.22 2.64 27.75
CA VAL A 497 -2.08 1.47 28.63
C VAL A 497 -2.30 1.84 30.11
N ALA A 498 -1.94 3.07 30.51
CA ALA A 498 -2.12 3.52 31.89
C ALA A 498 -3.60 3.70 32.23
N LYS A 499 -4.39 4.34 31.34
CA LYS A 499 -5.84 4.43 31.46
C LYS A 499 -6.48 3.05 31.48
N ALA A 500 -6.08 2.17 30.58
CA ALA A 500 -6.55 0.79 30.54
C ALA A 500 -6.30 0.04 31.85
N ARG A 501 -5.09 0.13 32.41
CA ARG A 501 -4.73 -0.50 33.68
C ARG A 501 -5.56 0.05 34.85
N ARG A 502 -5.80 1.37 34.91
CA ARG A 502 -6.68 1.97 35.95
C ARG A 502 -8.08 1.38 35.90
N VAL A 503 -8.62 1.18 34.70
CA VAL A 503 -9.92 0.55 34.51
C VAL A 503 -9.91 -0.92 34.95
N VAL A 504 -8.85 -1.68 34.62
CA VAL A 504 -8.64 -3.05 35.15
C VAL A 504 -8.67 -3.07 36.66
N VAL A 505 -7.88 -2.23 37.33
CA VAL A 505 -7.81 -2.18 38.79
C VAL A 505 -9.18 -1.84 39.40
N SER A 506 -9.87 -0.85 38.85
CA SER A 506 -11.16 -0.40 39.37
C SER A 506 -12.23 -1.49 39.25
N GLU A 507 -12.34 -2.15 38.11
CA GLU A 507 -13.34 -3.19 37.89
C GLU A 507 -12.98 -4.48 38.64
N MET A 508 -11.69 -4.84 38.71
CA MET A 508 -11.25 -5.96 39.53
C MET A 508 -11.62 -5.72 40.99
N SER A 509 -11.43 -4.51 41.52
CA SER A 509 -11.79 -4.19 42.91
C SER A 509 -13.29 -4.35 43.14
N ARG A 510 -14.12 -4.04 42.14
CA ARG A 510 -15.57 -4.27 42.17
C ARG A 510 -15.93 -5.77 42.19
N ILE A 511 -15.20 -6.60 41.46
CA ILE A 511 -15.48 -8.04 41.31
C ILE A 511 -14.92 -8.87 42.47
N VAL A 512 -13.65 -8.66 42.82
CA VAL A 512 -12.92 -9.48 43.81
C VAL A 512 -12.87 -8.85 45.20
N GLY A 513 -13.30 -7.60 45.35
CA GLY A 513 -13.17 -6.81 46.58
C GLY A 513 -11.80 -6.16 46.73
N ASP A 514 -11.55 -5.59 47.90
CA ASP A 514 -10.30 -4.87 48.19
C ASP A 514 -9.06 -5.76 48.02
N PHE A 515 -8.09 -5.28 47.24
CA PHE A 515 -6.78 -5.91 47.09
C PHE A 515 -5.68 -4.86 47.06
N ARG A 516 -4.46 -5.29 47.40
CA ARG A 516 -3.28 -4.44 47.30
C ARG A 516 -2.64 -4.61 45.93
N ASP A 517 -2.64 -3.52 45.16
CA ASP A 517 -1.90 -3.41 43.91
C ASP A 517 -0.40 -3.23 44.22
N TYR A 518 0.36 -4.32 44.14
CA TYR A 518 1.77 -4.36 44.57
C TYR A 518 2.67 -3.48 43.70
N ASN A 519 2.47 -3.49 42.38
CA ASN A 519 3.27 -2.69 41.44
C ASN A 519 2.62 -1.34 41.07
N GLY A 520 1.40 -1.08 41.52
CA GLY A 520 0.64 0.13 41.21
C GLY A 520 1.33 1.43 41.61
N GLY A 521 1.89 1.50 42.83
CA GLY A 521 2.58 2.71 43.31
C GLY A 521 3.82 3.07 42.47
N MET A 522 4.59 2.06 42.04
CA MET A 522 5.73 2.26 41.16
C MET A 522 5.29 2.74 39.78
N ILE A 523 4.23 2.15 39.20
CA ILE A 523 3.69 2.55 37.90
C ILE A 523 3.11 3.97 37.95
N MET A 524 2.45 4.37 39.04
CA MET A 524 1.99 5.74 39.23
C MET A 524 3.17 6.72 39.21
N LYS A 525 4.24 6.44 39.96
CA LYS A 525 5.46 7.25 39.95
C LYS A 525 6.14 7.33 38.59
N GLN A 526 6.13 6.25 37.81
CA GLN A 526 6.62 6.27 36.43
C GLN A 526 5.80 7.21 35.54
N ASN A 527 4.48 7.18 35.66
CA ASN A 527 3.60 8.07 34.89
C ASN A 527 3.75 9.53 35.29
N GLU A 528 3.91 9.82 36.59
CA GLU A 528 4.21 11.17 37.09
C GLU A 528 5.53 11.68 36.51
N LEU A 529 6.58 10.85 36.54
CA LEU A 529 7.89 11.21 36.00
C LEU A 529 7.85 11.47 34.50
N LEU A 530 7.18 10.60 33.72
CA LEU A 530 7.00 10.78 32.28
C LEU A 530 6.18 12.04 31.96
N SER A 531 5.16 12.35 32.76
CA SER A 531 4.35 13.58 32.59
C SER A 531 5.17 14.84 32.86
N SER A 532 5.98 14.84 33.93
CA SER A 532 6.91 15.93 34.22
C SER A 532 7.95 16.10 33.11
N LEU A 533 8.46 14.99 32.55
CA LEU A 533 9.38 15.00 31.41
C LEU A 533 8.76 15.66 30.17
N ARG A 534 7.50 15.32 29.86
CA ARG A 534 6.74 15.93 28.76
C ARG A 534 6.63 17.43 28.92
N GLU A 535 6.19 17.89 30.11
CA GLU A 535 6.02 19.32 30.40
C GLU A 535 7.32 20.10 30.20
N MET A 536 8.47 19.57 30.63
CA MET A 536 9.76 20.24 30.44
C MET A 536 10.27 20.24 29.00
N LEU A 537 9.87 19.25 28.18
CA LEU A 537 10.28 19.16 26.78
C LEU A 537 9.35 19.97 25.86
N SER A 538 8.08 20.14 26.24
CA SER A 538 7.10 20.96 25.50
C SER A 538 7.52 22.43 25.40
N ALA A 539 8.38 22.90 26.31
CA ALA A 539 8.96 24.24 26.28
C ALA A 539 10.07 24.41 25.21
N ASP A 540 10.71 23.33 24.77
CA ASP A 540 11.95 23.38 23.97
C ASP A 540 11.73 23.08 22.46
N GLY A 541 10.55 22.60 22.04
CA GLY A 541 10.22 22.35 20.63
C GLY A 541 9.47 21.04 20.36
N LYS A 542 9.19 20.77 19.07
CA LYS A 542 8.48 19.55 18.61
C LYS A 542 9.42 18.33 18.63
N TYR A 543 9.39 17.56 19.71
CA TYR A 543 9.98 16.21 19.76
C TYR A 543 8.96 15.14 19.33
N ASN A 544 9.45 13.97 18.93
CA ASN A 544 8.58 12.83 18.62
C ASN A 544 8.13 12.16 19.93
N GLU A 545 6.83 12.27 20.24
CA GLU A 545 6.19 11.70 21.43
C GLU A 545 6.42 10.19 21.58
N PHE A 546 6.40 9.45 20.46
CA PHE A 546 6.63 8.01 20.45
C PHE A 546 8.07 7.65 20.77
N LEU A 547 9.03 8.42 20.23
CA LEU A 547 10.44 8.26 20.55
C LEU A 547 10.72 8.53 22.04
N LEU A 548 10.05 9.53 22.63
CA LEU A 548 10.16 9.83 24.06
C LEU A 548 9.65 8.67 24.92
N GLU A 549 8.45 8.14 24.64
CA GLU A 549 7.91 7.00 25.39
C GLU A 549 8.84 5.79 25.26
N ASN A 550 9.30 5.46 24.05
CA ASN A 550 10.22 4.34 23.83
C ASN A 550 11.54 4.51 24.58
N PHE A 551 12.13 5.69 24.51
CA PHE A 551 13.33 6.03 25.27
C PHE A 551 13.13 5.82 26.77
N PHE A 552 12.05 6.38 27.33
CA PHE A 552 11.75 6.29 28.75
C PHE A 552 11.59 4.83 29.21
N TYR A 553 10.86 4.01 28.44
CA TYR A 553 10.69 2.59 28.74
C TYR A 553 11.92 1.73 28.40
N SER A 554 12.95 2.27 27.75
CA SER A 554 14.24 1.59 27.57
C SER A 554 15.18 1.73 28.79
N LEU A 555 14.91 2.68 29.69
CA LEU A 555 15.76 2.95 30.86
C LEU A 555 15.87 1.71 31.75
N THR A 556 17.11 1.33 32.07
CA THR A 556 17.45 0.16 32.86
C THR A 556 18.40 0.57 33.97
N PRO A 557 18.16 0.15 35.24
CA PRO A 557 17.10 -0.75 35.68
C PRO A 557 15.72 -0.08 35.79
N ILE A 558 14.64 -0.88 35.86
CA ILE A 558 13.25 -0.39 35.83
C ILE A 558 12.94 0.65 36.93
N MET A 559 13.65 0.59 38.07
CA MET A 559 13.49 1.55 39.17
C MET A 559 13.88 2.97 38.76
N ALA A 560 14.79 3.12 37.79
CA ALA A 560 15.20 4.40 37.23
C ALA A 560 14.00 5.17 36.66
N ARG A 561 13.00 4.46 36.12
CA ARG A 561 11.78 5.06 35.55
C ARG A 561 10.86 5.68 36.60
N ALA A 562 11.07 5.40 37.88
CA ALA A 562 10.25 5.94 38.97
C ALA A 562 11.02 6.87 39.91
N LEU A 563 12.36 6.72 39.98
CA LEU A 563 13.21 7.33 41.01
C LEU A 563 14.23 8.33 40.46
N LEU A 564 14.40 8.44 39.14
CA LEU A 564 15.29 9.43 38.56
C LEU A 564 14.69 10.84 38.61
N THR A 565 15.57 11.83 38.74
CA THR A 565 15.21 13.24 38.58
C THR A 565 14.86 13.52 37.12
N PRO A 566 13.74 14.21 36.83
CA PRO A 566 13.29 14.47 35.47
C PRO A 566 14.34 15.16 34.55
N HIS A 567 15.14 16.09 35.11
CA HIS A 567 16.19 16.79 34.36
C HIS A 567 17.28 15.86 33.80
N LEU A 568 17.67 14.82 34.54
CA LEU A 568 18.70 13.87 34.07
C LEU A 568 18.20 13.08 32.86
N ILE A 569 16.92 12.70 32.88
CA ILE A 569 16.29 12.00 31.75
C ILE A 569 16.20 12.92 30.54
N LYS A 570 15.83 14.19 30.76
CA LYS A 570 15.79 15.22 29.72
C LYS A 570 17.15 15.38 29.05
N THR A 571 18.23 15.56 29.81
CA THR A 571 19.59 15.71 29.26
C THR A 571 19.97 14.53 28.37
N LEU A 572 19.81 13.29 28.84
CA LEU A 572 20.14 12.12 28.05
C LEU A 572 19.25 11.99 26.80
N PHE A 573 17.95 12.35 26.91
CA PHE A 573 17.05 12.34 25.77
C PHE A 573 17.44 13.39 24.71
N THR A 574 17.84 14.59 25.13
CA THR A 574 18.34 15.61 24.20
C THR A 574 19.60 15.13 23.48
N MET A 575 20.54 14.49 24.19
CA MET A 575 21.71 13.86 23.56
C MET A 575 21.33 12.78 22.54
N LEU A 576 20.24 12.03 22.77
CA LEU A 576 19.72 11.05 21.81
C LEU A 576 19.20 11.75 20.55
N ILE A 577 18.42 12.82 20.69
CA ILE A 577 17.90 13.59 19.54
C ILE A 577 19.05 14.14 18.71
N GLU A 578 20.02 14.79 19.35
CA GLU A 578 21.20 15.32 18.67
C GLU A 578 22.02 14.22 17.98
N ALA A 579 22.14 13.03 18.60
CA ALA A 579 22.85 11.90 17.99
C ALA A 579 22.10 11.33 16.77
N ILE A 580 20.76 11.35 16.79
CA ILE A 580 19.93 10.95 15.65
C ILE A 580 20.09 11.96 14.51
N GLU A 581 20.01 13.26 14.80
CA GLU A 581 20.18 14.34 13.81
C GLU A 581 21.59 14.32 13.20
N ASP A 582 22.64 14.19 14.02
CA ASP A 582 24.02 14.12 13.53
C ASP A 582 24.26 12.88 12.67
N ASN A 583 23.68 11.72 13.03
CA ASN A 583 23.81 10.52 12.22
C ASN A 583 23.08 10.65 10.88
N ALA A 584 21.93 11.32 10.86
CA ALA A 584 21.20 11.60 9.62
C ALA A 584 22.03 12.47 8.66
N LEU A 585 22.79 13.44 9.19
CA LEU A 585 23.65 14.33 8.41
C LEU A 585 24.97 13.67 7.99
N ASN A 586 25.65 12.96 8.90
CA ASN A 586 27.03 12.53 8.72
C ASN A 586 27.21 11.03 8.45
N LYS A 587 26.16 10.21 8.61
CA LYS A 587 26.18 8.74 8.44
C LYS A 587 27.36 8.06 9.15
N SER A 588 27.67 8.48 10.38
CA SER A 588 28.80 7.96 11.14
C SER A 588 28.54 6.53 11.61
N VAL A 589 29.43 5.60 11.26
CA VAL A 589 29.37 4.19 11.71
C VAL A 589 29.51 4.08 13.24
N PHE A 590 30.25 5.01 13.84
CA PHE A 590 30.44 5.13 15.27
C PHE A 590 30.60 6.61 15.66
N ALA A 591 29.90 7.03 16.72
CA ALA A 591 30.11 8.34 17.35
C ALA A 591 29.85 8.24 18.85
N MET A 592 30.64 8.93 19.66
CA MET A 592 30.44 9.00 21.11
C MET A 592 30.39 10.46 21.54
N LYS A 593 29.28 10.86 22.16
CA LYS A 593 29.10 12.16 22.81
C LYS A 593 29.09 11.97 24.31
N THR A 594 29.77 12.86 25.01
CA THR A 594 29.87 12.85 26.46
C THR A 594 29.50 14.23 27.00
N GLN A 595 28.68 14.27 28.03
CA GLN A 595 28.35 15.50 28.75
C GLN A 595 28.53 15.23 30.25
N ASP A 596 29.26 16.10 30.94
CA ASP A 596 29.48 16.00 32.39
C ASP A 596 28.90 17.25 33.05
N ASN A 597 28.07 17.06 34.07
CA ASN A 597 27.56 18.14 34.90
C ASN A 597 27.67 17.76 36.39
N ASP A 598 27.34 18.68 37.28
CA ASP A 598 27.50 18.45 38.72
C ASP A 598 26.72 17.20 39.20
N ASP A 599 25.59 16.87 38.56
CA ASP A 599 24.70 15.78 38.97
C ASP A 599 25.08 14.40 38.41
N ALA A 600 25.60 14.32 37.18
CA ALA A 600 25.89 13.06 36.51
C ALA A 600 26.83 13.21 35.30
N LEU A 601 27.50 12.11 34.95
CA LEU A 601 28.13 11.92 33.65
C LEU A 601 27.16 11.24 32.70
N PHE A 602 27.00 11.80 31.51
CA PHE A 602 26.19 11.28 30.42
C PHE A 602 27.08 10.82 29.26
N VAL A 603 26.74 9.66 28.70
CA VAL A 603 27.41 9.13 27.52
C VAL A 603 26.34 8.69 26.53
N MET A 604 26.45 9.13 25.28
CA MET A 604 25.61 8.67 24.18
C MET A 604 26.52 8.10 23.09
N ILE A 605 26.34 6.82 22.79
CA ILE A 605 27.12 6.11 21.76
C ILE A 605 26.17 5.76 20.61
N THR A 606 26.56 6.15 19.41
CA THR A 606 25.95 5.77 18.15
C THR A 606 26.81 4.67 17.54
N THR A 607 26.24 3.53 17.18
CA THR A 607 26.99 2.41 16.60
C THR A 607 26.11 1.54 15.70
N ASN A 608 26.70 0.93 14.67
CA ASN A 608 26.07 -0.14 13.90
C ASN A 608 26.49 -1.55 14.40
N ASP A 609 27.44 -1.65 15.34
CA ASP A 609 27.85 -2.93 15.96
C ASP A 609 26.85 -3.36 17.05
N HIS A 610 26.05 -4.38 16.73
CA HIS A 610 25.07 -4.95 17.65
C HIS A 610 25.68 -5.65 18.88
N SER A 611 26.96 -6.07 18.81
CA SER A 611 27.65 -6.73 19.92
C SER A 611 28.16 -5.76 21.00
N LEU A 612 28.25 -4.45 20.67
CA LEU A 612 28.84 -3.46 21.56
C LEU A 612 28.04 -3.29 22.87
N LYS A 613 26.72 -3.43 22.81
CA LYS A 613 25.84 -3.38 24.00
C LYS A 613 26.26 -4.41 25.06
N GLU A 614 26.47 -5.65 24.64
CA GLU A 614 26.80 -6.78 25.52
C GLU A 614 28.20 -6.62 26.09
N LYS A 615 29.16 -6.18 25.26
CA LYS A 615 30.53 -5.87 25.69
C LYS A 615 30.57 -4.79 26.76
N ILE A 616 29.83 -3.69 26.56
CA ILE A 616 29.76 -2.60 27.54
C ILE A 616 29.03 -3.08 28.80
N ALA A 617 27.92 -3.81 28.67
CA ALA A 617 27.19 -4.34 29.83
C ALA A 617 28.09 -5.23 30.72
N TYR A 618 28.89 -6.12 30.11
CA TYR A 618 29.85 -6.97 30.83
C TYR A 618 30.93 -6.14 31.56
N VAL A 619 31.46 -5.09 30.93
CA VAL A 619 32.47 -4.22 31.55
C VAL A 619 31.88 -3.36 32.69
N LEU A 620 30.58 -3.04 32.61
CA LEU A 620 29.89 -2.24 33.62
C LEU A 620 29.31 -3.07 34.78
N GLU A 621 29.18 -4.39 34.63
CA GLU A 621 28.64 -5.31 35.66
C GLU A 621 29.32 -5.16 37.04
N PRO A 622 30.67 -5.05 37.15
CA PRO A 622 31.34 -4.88 38.44
C PRO A 622 31.08 -3.53 39.11
N LEU A 623 30.60 -2.52 38.36
CA LEU A 623 30.28 -1.18 38.85
C LEU A 623 28.83 -1.06 39.32
N GLN A 624 27.97 -2.04 39.05
CA GLN A 624 26.55 -2.05 39.44
C GLN A 624 26.34 -2.40 40.92
N THR A 625 27.13 -1.81 41.83
CA THR A 625 27.04 -2.07 43.28
C THR A 625 25.81 -1.42 43.95
N SER A 626 25.18 -0.44 43.28
CA SER A 626 23.89 0.15 43.68
C SER A 626 22.98 0.35 42.47
N SER A 627 21.72 -0.07 42.59
CA SER A 627 20.70 -0.15 41.52
C SER A 627 20.35 1.16 40.80
N LEU A 628 20.96 2.30 41.13
CA LEU A 628 20.70 3.59 40.45
C LEU A 628 21.96 4.40 40.15
N GLN A 629 23.16 3.84 40.36
CA GLN A 629 24.42 4.53 40.05
C GLN A 629 24.70 4.56 38.55
N VAL A 630 24.39 3.48 37.84
CA VAL A 630 24.53 3.40 36.38
C VAL A 630 23.16 3.08 35.80
N ILE A 631 22.63 4.00 35.01
CA ILE A 631 21.42 3.80 34.22
C ILE A 631 21.83 3.67 32.76
N SER A 632 21.26 2.70 32.07
CA SER A 632 21.45 2.53 30.63
C SER A 632 20.12 2.66 29.88
N SER A 633 20.22 3.04 28.62
CA SER A 633 19.14 3.09 27.65
C SER A 633 19.64 2.50 26.35
N PHE A 634 18.75 1.83 25.64
CA PHE A 634 19.06 1.24 24.34
C PHE A 634 17.90 1.51 23.40
N ILE A 635 18.19 2.29 22.36
CA ILE A 635 17.24 2.63 21.32
C ILE A 635 17.83 2.23 19.98
N LYS A 636 17.02 1.57 19.16
CA LYS A 636 17.38 1.21 17.79
C LYS A 636 16.50 2.04 16.85
N SER A 637 17.13 2.78 15.95
CA SER A 637 16.44 3.47 14.86
C SER A 637 17.07 3.04 13.53
N ALA A 638 16.28 2.39 12.68
CA ALA A 638 16.75 1.73 11.47
C ALA A 638 17.93 0.76 11.74
N GLU A 639 19.09 1.01 11.15
CA GLU A 639 20.32 0.19 11.28
C GLU A 639 21.21 0.62 12.45
N THR A 640 20.96 1.79 13.03
CA THR A 640 21.83 2.39 14.03
C THR A 640 21.29 2.17 15.44
N SER A 641 22.20 1.81 16.33
CA SER A 641 21.96 1.61 17.75
C SER A 641 22.47 2.80 18.54
N TYR A 642 21.65 3.29 19.46
CA TYR A 642 21.94 4.38 20.37
C TYR A 642 21.98 3.83 21.79
N LEU A 643 23.17 3.86 22.39
CA LEU A 643 23.44 3.40 23.75
C LEU A 643 23.66 4.62 24.64
N GLY A 644 22.68 4.94 25.47
CA GLY A 644 22.76 6.06 26.40
C GLY A 644 23.05 5.58 27.82
N TYR A 645 23.96 6.26 28.53
CA TYR A 645 24.31 5.95 29.91
C TYR A 645 24.23 7.21 30.78
N ILE A 646 23.67 7.07 31.98
CA ILE A 646 23.70 8.07 33.05
C ILE A 646 24.47 7.47 34.22
N CYS A 647 25.54 8.13 34.62
CA CYS A 647 26.41 7.67 35.70
C CYS A 647 26.36 8.69 36.83
N ARG A 648 25.72 8.28 37.93
CA ARG A 648 25.52 9.07 39.15
C ARG A 648 26.53 8.64 40.19
N GLY A 649 27.19 9.62 40.80
CA GLY A 649 28.10 9.39 41.92
C GLY A 649 28.66 10.71 42.44
N ASP A 650 28.76 10.81 43.76
CA ASP A 650 29.30 11.99 44.46
C ASP A 650 30.83 12.09 44.32
N ASP A 651 31.48 11.00 43.89
CA ASP A 651 32.93 10.92 43.68
C ASP A 651 33.30 11.04 42.19
N PRO A 652 33.96 12.14 41.78
CA PRO A 652 34.44 12.35 40.40
C PRO A 652 35.37 11.25 39.89
N SER A 653 36.04 10.51 40.77
CA SER A 653 36.95 9.42 40.39
C SER A 653 36.20 8.23 39.78
N HIS A 654 34.98 7.96 40.24
CA HIS A 654 34.12 6.89 39.72
C HIS A 654 33.60 7.23 38.31
N ARG A 655 33.20 8.49 38.07
CA ARG A 655 32.77 8.97 36.75
C ARG A 655 33.88 8.85 35.71
N LYS A 656 35.11 9.26 36.07
CA LYS A 656 36.30 9.13 35.22
C LYS A 656 36.68 7.68 34.93
N LYS A 657 36.59 6.79 35.93
CA LYS A 657 36.89 5.36 35.76
C LYS A 657 35.92 4.72 34.76
N LEU A 658 34.63 5.04 34.85
CA LEU A 658 33.61 4.55 33.94
C LEU A 658 33.82 5.06 32.50
N LEU A 659 34.07 6.36 32.33
CA LEU A 659 34.39 6.91 31.02
C LEU A 659 35.61 6.20 30.41
N SER A 660 36.66 6.00 31.20
CA SER A 660 37.87 5.30 30.74
C SER A 660 37.64 3.83 30.34
N LEU A 661 36.64 3.17 30.93
CA LEU A 661 36.29 1.79 30.60
C LEU A 661 35.51 1.72 29.29
N ILE A 662 34.57 2.66 29.08
CA ILE A 662 33.79 2.75 27.84
C ILE A 662 34.69 3.15 26.66
N THR A 663 35.61 4.11 26.82
CA THR A 663 36.53 4.54 25.75
C THR A 663 37.57 3.49 25.36
N LYS A 664 37.81 2.46 26.18
CA LYS A 664 38.81 1.40 25.91
C LYS A 664 38.26 0.25 25.05
N LEU A 665 36.95 0.15 24.92
CA LEU A 665 36.24 -0.79 24.05
C LEU A 665 36.14 -0.21 22.64
#